data_AF-A0A6I4SUN4-F1
#
_entry.id   AF-A0A6I4SUN4-F1
#
_cell.length_a   1.000
_cell.length_b   1.000
_cell.length_c   1.000
_cell.angle_alpha   90.00
_cell.angle_beta   90.00
_cell.angle_gamma   90.00
#
_symmetry.space_group_name_H-M   'P 1'
#
loop_
_entity.id
_entity.type
_entity.pdbx_description
1 polymer ?
#
loop_
_entity_poly.entity_id
_entity_poly.type
_entity_poly.pdbx_seq_one_letter_code
_entity_poly.pdbx_strand_id
1 'polypeptide(L)'
;MSDVFISYSRNDRPIAERLAGALEARGVSYWMDSHLTGGTSFTKVTEDELNKAGKVIVLWSKTSVESGWVCDEAQAGREQGKLIPLTIDGSQPPMGFRQIQTIDMADWTRHGHADLPKALLDALTLGSEAGEATSNSMFVSRRKVILAAAIALIFTAIAGIMLLSGSLIGGRAAEARIVVMPLTADGNDPDEGPLAAGITSELIIRLRRVPELQVATGRADEPPGDNALYGSVRKDGEQLRVAVRLEDKAGNVVWSDNFDRTLNDLLYVQEDIAKAVADTLSVSLDVGINSRAYGGTDNPEAFANYVQGRSYRYIPDRSRPTAYLERAVALDPDFAKGWEELSYIYGVSIYSAGTEERLADLMAKLDYASAKALELSPDLWNGLSARAWYDIARDDLRTAAGKYRRIVELDQGRDPDLRNSLVTYAIQVGRNKQAIEIQRSMALIDPIYRRTTPEFASDYQQGRYAEMLRKIDEAARIDPTIRGQNFDSIFWANVFTGNYAEARKTADEFNMGPMTKSLPDFHFDPVANPDYPPDQLKLWADRTYGVGGRRQLAMHAALASQFDHQDVAMNYLRLAFERPGYGAYWMIWQPALAKLRKTDAFEDWVTEIGLVDIWREDNDWGDYCAPVSETEIACN
;
A
#
# COMPACT_ATOMS: atom_id res chain seq x y z
N MET A 1 14.89 37.77 -20.85
CA MET A 1 13.63 37.00 -20.94
C MET A 1 13.29 36.96 -22.41
N SER A 2 12.94 35.79 -22.94
CA SER A 2 12.41 35.67 -24.30
C SER A 2 10.97 36.17 -24.34
N ASP A 3 10.61 36.89 -25.39
CA ASP A 3 9.23 37.32 -25.62
C ASP A 3 8.36 36.11 -26.00
N VAL A 4 8.96 35.15 -26.72
CA VAL A 4 8.28 33.97 -27.26
C VAL A 4 9.06 32.69 -27.00
N PHE A 5 8.37 31.66 -26.53
CA PHE A 5 8.84 30.27 -26.52
C PHE A 5 8.31 29.55 -27.76
N ILE A 6 9.17 28.85 -28.53
CA ILE A 6 8.76 28.11 -29.73
C ILE A 6 8.88 26.61 -29.49
N SER A 7 7.74 25.93 -29.45
CA SER A 7 7.61 24.47 -29.33
C SER A 7 7.35 23.83 -30.70
N TYR A 8 8.10 22.77 -31.02
CA TYR A 8 8.08 22.10 -32.32
C TYR A 8 8.63 20.67 -32.21
N SER A 9 8.27 19.79 -33.16
CA SER A 9 8.93 18.49 -33.27
C SER A 9 10.32 18.62 -33.90
N ARG A 10 11.23 17.70 -33.61
CA ARG A 10 12.58 17.72 -34.23
C ARG A 10 12.55 17.74 -35.76
N ASN A 11 11.55 17.13 -36.38
CA ASN A 11 11.39 17.10 -37.84
C ASN A 11 10.98 18.48 -38.42
N ASP A 12 10.37 19.33 -37.59
CA ASP A 12 9.90 20.66 -37.97
C ASP A 12 10.93 21.76 -37.69
N ARG A 13 12.14 21.38 -37.22
CA ARG A 13 13.22 22.30 -36.87
C ARG A 13 13.55 23.34 -37.95
N PRO A 14 13.67 22.98 -39.25
CA PRO A 14 13.97 23.97 -40.29
C PRO A 14 12.90 25.06 -40.42
N ILE A 15 11.65 24.73 -40.08
CA ILE A 15 10.52 25.66 -40.11
C ILE A 15 10.53 26.54 -38.84
N ALA A 16 10.81 25.94 -37.69
CA ALA A 16 10.97 26.66 -36.43
C ALA A 16 12.11 27.69 -36.49
N GLU A 17 13.28 27.31 -37.00
CA GLU A 17 14.44 28.21 -37.17
C GLU A 17 14.12 29.38 -38.13
N ARG A 18 13.36 29.12 -39.20
CA ARG A 18 12.91 30.17 -40.12
C ARG A 18 11.92 31.12 -39.46
N LEU A 19 10.99 30.59 -38.66
CA LEU A 19 10.03 31.40 -37.91
C LEU A 19 10.75 32.28 -36.89
N ALA A 20 11.71 31.71 -36.15
CA ALA A 20 12.56 32.47 -35.23
C ALA A 20 13.31 33.60 -35.91
N GLY A 21 13.98 33.34 -37.04
CA GLY A 21 14.67 34.38 -37.79
C GLY A 21 13.71 35.50 -38.25
N ALA A 22 12.48 35.15 -38.63
CA ALA A 22 11.47 36.13 -39.03
C ALA A 22 10.90 36.96 -37.84
N LEU A 23 10.86 36.38 -36.64
CA LEU A 23 10.49 37.04 -35.38
C LEU A 23 11.63 37.97 -34.89
N GLU A 24 12.87 37.49 -34.92
CA GLU A 24 14.06 38.24 -34.52
C GLU A 24 14.30 39.46 -35.42
N ALA A 25 14.12 39.31 -36.73
CA ALA A 25 14.18 40.44 -37.68
C ALA A 25 13.15 41.56 -37.38
N ARG A 26 12.14 41.27 -36.57
CA ARG A 26 11.10 42.20 -36.11
C ARG A 26 11.26 42.62 -34.64
N GLY A 27 12.40 42.29 -34.01
CA GLY A 27 12.73 42.66 -32.64
C GLY A 27 12.06 41.81 -31.55
N VAL A 28 11.47 40.67 -31.90
CA VAL A 28 10.86 39.73 -30.94
C VAL A 28 11.91 38.69 -30.54
N SER A 29 12.30 38.69 -29.27
CA SER A 29 13.24 37.70 -28.74
C SER A 29 12.57 36.34 -28.57
N TYR A 30 13.28 35.26 -28.88
CA TYR A 30 12.73 33.90 -28.85
C TYR A 30 13.60 32.95 -28.04
N TRP A 31 12.98 31.88 -27.57
CA TRP A 31 13.65 30.70 -27.03
C TRP A 31 13.20 29.46 -27.80
N MET A 32 14.16 28.63 -28.22
CA MET A 32 13.93 27.34 -28.86
C MET A 32 15.08 26.39 -28.50
N ASP A 33 14.81 25.09 -28.48
CA ASP A 33 15.81 24.08 -28.12
C ASP A 33 16.94 23.97 -29.17
N SER A 34 18.17 24.27 -28.77
CA SER A 34 19.38 24.10 -29.59
C SER A 34 20.33 23.06 -28.97
N HIS A 35 20.34 21.85 -29.54
CA HIS A 35 21.25 20.72 -29.26
C HIS A 35 21.12 20.00 -27.89
N LEU A 36 20.39 18.88 -27.89
CA LEU A 36 20.41 17.85 -26.85
C LEU A 36 21.55 16.84 -27.10
N THR A 37 22.66 17.01 -26.37
CA THR A 37 23.66 15.94 -26.14
C THR A 37 23.46 15.44 -24.71
N GLY A 38 23.26 14.13 -24.52
CA GLY A 38 22.74 13.54 -23.28
C GLY A 38 23.63 13.73 -22.04
N GLY A 39 22.98 13.92 -20.89
CA GLY A 39 23.60 13.73 -19.57
C GLY A 39 23.52 14.90 -18.58
N THR A 40 22.34 15.48 -18.32
CA THR A 40 21.96 16.14 -17.04
C THR A 40 20.45 16.42 -17.03
N SER A 41 19.85 16.71 -15.85
CA SER A 41 18.41 16.99 -15.69
C SER A 41 18.03 18.32 -16.38
N PHE A 42 17.60 18.25 -17.63
CA PHE A 42 17.32 19.41 -18.50
C PHE A 42 15.84 19.81 -18.58
N THR A 43 14.91 18.99 -18.08
CA THR A 43 13.46 19.27 -18.05
C THR A 43 13.13 20.59 -17.33
N LYS A 44 13.86 20.89 -16.25
CA LYS A 44 13.64 22.07 -15.42
C LYS A 44 14.02 23.40 -16.10
N VAL A 45 15.01 23.38 -17.00
CA VAL A 45 15.46 24.59 -17.71
C VAL A 45 14.43 24.97 -18.79
N THR A 46 13.87 23.98 -19.48
CA THR A 46 12.82 24.20 -20.48
C THR A 46 11.53 24.71 -19.84
N GLU A 47 11.13 24.15 -18.69
CA GLU A 47 9.97 24.63 -17.92
C GLU A 47 10.17 26.06 -17.41
N ASP A 48 11.34 26.40 -16.87
CA ASP A 48 11.66 27.75 -16.38
C ASP A 48 11.58 28.80 -17.49
N GLU A 49 12.05 28.49 -18.70
CA GLU A 49 12.01 29.42 -19.84
C GLU A 49 10.62 29.51 -20.46
N LEU A 50 9.84 28.41 -20.50
CA LEU A 50 8.43 28.43 -20.89
C LEU A 50 7.60 29.30 -19.94
N ASN A 51 7.85 29.20 -18.63
CA ASN A 51 7.17 30.00 -17.61
C ASN A 51 7.51 31.50 -17.70
N LYS A 52 8.76 31.84 -18.05
CA LYS A 52 9.19 33.24 -18.23
C LYS A 52 8.73 33.87 -19.54
N ALA A 53 8.50 33.07 -20.58
CA ALA A 53 8.10 33.60 -21.89
C ALA A 53 6.74 34.31 -21.84
N GLY A 54 6.63 35.42 -22.58
CA GLY A 54 5.39 36.19 -22.68
C GLY A 54 4.31 35.48 -23.49
N LYS A 55 4.71 34.73 -24.53
CA LYS A 55 3.84 33.88 -25.36
C LYS A 55 4.51 32.53 -25.65
N VAL A 56 3.69 31.51 -25.88
CA VAL A 56 4.14 30.15 -26.27
C VAL A 56 3.58 29.83 -27.65
N ILE A 57 4.43 29.80 -28.66
CA ILE A 57 4.07 29.38 -30.02
C ILE A 57 4.27 27.87 -30.13
N VAL A 58 3.25 27.15 -30.62
CA VAL A 58 3.34 25.71 -30.90
C VAL A 58 3.13 25.47 -32.39
N LEU A 59 4.04 24.71 -33.00
CA LEU A 59 3.96 24.30 -34.41
C LEU A 59 3.31 22.91 -34.53
N TRP A 60 2.04 22.87 -34.93
CA TRP A 60 1.29 21.66 -35.23
C TRP A 60 1.60 21.15 -36.65
N SER A 61 2.12 19.93 -36.70
CA SER A 61 2.42 19.14 -37.89
C SER A 61 1.95 17.71 -37.66
N LYS A 62 1.96 16.86 -38.69
CA LYS A 62 1.69 15.42 -38.54
C LYS A 62 2.58 14.74 -37.49
N THR A 63 3.76 15.28 -37.22
CA THR A 63 4.72 14.69 -36.28
C THR A 63 4.67 15.31 -34.89
N SER A 64 4.26 16.57 -34.75
CA SER A 64 4.15 17.21 -33.43
C SER A 64 2.84 16.87 -32.71
N VAL A 65 1.77 16.54 -33.44
CA VAL A 65 0.51 16.04 -32.83
C VAL A 65 0.68 14.69 -32.13
N GLU A 66 1.70 13.91 -32.50
CA GLU A 66 2.06 12.63 -31.88
C GLU A 66 3.15 12.77 -30.79
N SER A 67 3.68 13.98 -30.57
CA SER A 67 4.76 14.22 -29.61
C SER A 67 4.20 14.60 -28.24
N GLY A 68 4.39 13.72 -27.24
CA GLY A 68 4.03 13.99 -25.84
C GLY A 68 4.65 15.30 -25.33
N TRP A 69 5.93 15.52 -25.63
CA TRP A 69 6.65 16.73 -25.22
C TRP A 69 6.03 18.04 -25.78
N VAL A 70 5.70 18.08 -27.08
CA VAL A 70 5.04 19.26 -27.67
C VAL A 70 3.64 19.46 -27.10
N CYS A 71 2.93 18.37 -26.78
CA CYS A 71 1.63 18.44 -26.12
C CYS A 71 1.73 19.00 -24.69
N ASP A 72 2.76 18.61 -23.93
CA ASP A 72 3.00 19.09 -22.57
C ASP A 72 3.34 20.60 -22.57
N GLU A 73 4.23 21.05 -23.46
CA GLU A 73 4.58 22.47 -23.62
C GLU A 73 3.37 23.30 -24.09
N ALA A 74 2.56 22.76 -25.01
CA ALA A 74 1.33 23.39 -25.45
C ALA A 74 0.31 23.50 -24.31
N GLN A 75 0.21 22.48 -23.46
CA GLN A 75 -0.68 22.46 -22.31
C GLN A 75 -0.27 23.53 -21.29
N ALA A 76 1.02 23.60 -20.94
CA ALA A 76 1.55 24.62 -20.03
C ALA A 76 1.31 26.04 -20.57
N GLY A 77 1.52 26.26 -21.88
CA GLY A 77 1.21 27.54 -22.52
C GLY A 77 -0.28 27.88 -22.50
N ARG A 78 -1.17 26.87 -22.63
CA ARG A 78 -2.62 27.04 -22.62
C ARG A 78 -3.14 27.40 -21.23
N GLU A 79 -2.70 26.68 -20.20
CA GLU A 79 -3.10 26.90 -18.81
C GLU A 79 -2.73 28.31 -18.32
N GLN A 80 -1.62 28.85 -18.83
CA GLN A 80 -1.17 30.21 -18.52
C GLN A 80 -1.75 31.27 -19.46
N GLY A 81 -2.65 30.91 -20.40
CA GLY A 81 -3.29 31.84 -21.32
C GLY A 81 -2.36 32.49 -22.35
N LYS A 82 -1.20 31.87 -22.63
CA LYS A 82 -0.16 32.41 -23.53
C LYS A 82 0.01 31.64 -24.83
N LEU A 83 -0.76 30.57 -25.04
CA LEU A 83 -0.63 29.68 -26.20
C LEU A 83 -1.07 30.36 -27.51
N ILE A 84 -0.22 30.27 -28.54
CA ILE A 84 -0.48 30.62 -29.92
C ILE A 84 -0.28 29.37 -30.78
N PRO A 85 -1.36 28.64 -31.12
CA PRO A 85 -1.25 27.42 -31.94
C PRO A 85 -1.15 27.77 -33.43
N LEU A 86 -0.13 27.24 -34.10
CA LEU A 86 0.10 27.38 -35.54
C LEU A 86 0.02 26.01 -36.21
N THR A 87 -0.61 25.89 -37.37
CA THR A 87 -0.51 24.66 -38.19
C THR A 87 0.39 24.89 -39.39
N ILE A 88 1.41 24.05 -39.57
CA ILE A 88 2.43 24.23 -40.62
C ILE A 88 2.19 23.35 -41.85
N ASP A 89 1.36 22.31 -41.74
CA ASP A 89 1.02 21.40 -42.83
C ASP A 89 -0.49 21.15 -42.99
N GLY A 90 -1.32 21.90 -42.25
CA GLY A 90 -2.78 21.74 -42.21
C GLY A 90 -3.26 20.70 -41.20
N SER A 91 -2.35 20.11 -40.40
CA SER A 91 -2.72 19.22 -39.29
C SER A 91 -3.56 19.97 -38.26
N GLN A 92 -4.60 19.28 -37.78
CA GLN A 92 -5.45 19.76 -36.70
C GLN A 92 -4.77 19.50 -35.36
N PRO A 93 -4.76 20.47 -34.42
CA PRO A 93 -4.27 20.23 -33.07
C PRO A 93 -5.01 19.07 -32.39
N PRO A 94 -4.37 18.40 -31.41
CA PRO A 94 -5.05 17.41 -30.56
C PRO A 94 -6.31 17.99 -29.90
N MET A 95 -7.27 17.14 -29.53
CA MET A 95 -8.61 17.60 -29.07
C MET A 95 -8.54 18.66 -27.95
N GLY A 96 -7.58 18.56 -27.03
CA GLY A 96 -7.39 19.54 -25.95
C GLY A 96 -7.08 20.97 -26.42
N PHE A 97 -6.54 21.15 -27.62
CA PHE A 97 -6.07 22.45 -28.11
C PHE A 97 -7.02 23.09 -29.14
N ARG A 98 -8.05 22.37 -29.60
CA ARG A 98 -9.01 22.86 -30.61
C ARG A 98 -9.93 23.98 -30.14
N GLN A 99 -9.92 24.27 -28.84
CA GLN A 99 -10.68 25.39 -28.26
C GLN A 99 -10.04 26.76 -28.57
N ILE A 100 -8.76 26.78 -28.95
CA ILE A 100 -8.05 27.99 -29.36
C ILE A 100 -7.94 27.99 -30.89
N GLN A 101 -8.30 29.12 -31.50
CA GLN A 101 -8.21 29.28 -32.95
C GLN A 101 -6.76 29.09 -33.42
N THR A 102 -6.54 28.09 -34.26
CA THR A 102 -5.22 27.79 -34.84
C THR A 102 -4.99 28.65 -36.07
N ILE A 103 -3.81 29.25 -36.16
CA ILE A 103 -3.40 30.07 -37.31
C ILE A 103 -2.78 29.16 -38.36
N ASP A 104 -3.30 29.21 -39.58
CA ASP A 104 -2.78 28.44 -40.70
C ASP A 104 -1.50 29.09 -41.28
N MET A 105 -0.39 28.38 -41.17
CA MET A 105 0.93 28.74 -41.67
C MET A 105 1.36 27.85 -42.85
N ALA A 106 0.50 26.98 -43.37
CA ALA A 106 0.86 26.01 -44.41
C ALA A 106 1.32 26.69 -45.71
N ASP A 107 0.71 27.82 -46.07
CA ASP A 107 1.09 28.58 -47.26
C ASP A 107 2.45 29.29 -47.09
N TRP A 108 2.66 29.92 -45.93
CA TRP A 108 3.93 30.54 -45.56
C TRP A 108 5.09 29.53 -45.55
N THR A 109 4.82 28.32 -45.06
CA THR A 109 5.77 27.21 -45.00
C THR A 109 6.17 26.73 -46.39
N ARG A 110 5.20 26.60 -47.32
CA ARG A 110 5.43 26.12 -48.69
C ARG A 110 6.17 27.12 -49.58
N HIS A 111 5.80 28.40 -49.50
CA HIS A 111 6.28 29.42 -50.45
C HIS A 111 7.39 30.32 -49.90
N GLY A 112 7.65 30.29 -48.58
CA GLY A 112 8.78 31.01 -47.98
C GLY A 112 8.65 32.54 -48.05
N HIS A 113 7.46 33.07 -47.79
CA HIS A 113 7.21 34.52 -47.80
C HIS A 113 8.05 35.25 -46.73
N ALA A 114 8.59 36.42 -47.08
CA ALA A 114 9.38 37.26 -46.16
C ALA A 114 8.55 37.87 -45.01
N ASP A 115 7.24 37.98 -45.20
CA ASP A 115 6.30 38.52 -44.23
C ASP A 115 5.57 37.42 -43.48
N LEU A 116 5.52 37.54 -42.15
CA LEU A 116 4.72 36.67 -41.28
C LEU A 116 3.23 36.96 -41.49
N PRO A 117 2.35 35.94 -41.41
CA PRO A 117 0.91 36.15 -41.54
C PRO A 117 0.40 37.17 -40.51
N LYS A 118 -0.49 38.08 -40.96
CA LYS A 118 -1.07 39.13 -40.11
C LYS A 118 -1.71 38.56 -38.83
N ALA A 119 -2.37 37.41 -38.92
CA ALA A 119 -2.99 36.75 -37.78
C ALA A 119 -1.98 36.39 -36.66
N LEU A 120 -0.73 36.03 -37.03
CA LEU A 120 0.33 35.78 -36.05
C LEU A 120 0.83 37.09 -35.43
N LEU A 121 0.97 38.16 -36.21
CA LEU A 121 1.36 39.47 -35.70
C LEU A 121 0.31 40.05 -34.75
N ASP A 122 -0.98 39.89 -35.06
CA ASP A 122 -2.08 40.30 -34.21
C ASP A 122 -2.07 39.47 -32.89
N ALA A 123 -1.82 38.15 -32.96
CA ALA A 123 -1.73 37.30 -31.77
C ALA A 123 -0.55 37.64 -30.85
N LEU A 124 0.57 38.11 -31.42
CA LEU A 124 1.74 38.55 -30.65
C LEU A 124 1.52 39.90 -29.94
N THR A 125 0.63 40.75 -30.46
CA THR A 125 0.35 42.09 -29.90
C THR A 125 -0.79 42.11 -28.88
N LEU A 126 -1.71 41.14 -28.93
CA LEU A 126 -2.89 40.98 -28.04
C LEU A 126 -2.58 40.69 -26.55
N GLY A 127 -1.40 41.04 -26.05
CA GLY A 127 -1.03 41.00 -24.62
C GLY A 127 -0.24 42.23 -24.14
N SER A 128 -0.07 43.25 -24.99
CA SER A 128 0.75 44.44 -24.69
C SER A 128 -0.02 45.63 -24.10
N GLU A 129 -1.35 45.56 -23.95
CA GLU A 129 -2.20 46.67 -23.47
C GLU A 129 -2.62 46.54 -21.99
N ALA A 130 -1.67 46.27 -21.10
CA ALA A 130 -1.87 46.44 -19.66
C ALA A 130 -0.80 47.37 -19.09
N GLY A 131 -0.80 48.63 -19.55
CA GLY A 131 0.10 49.64 -19.02
C GLY A 131 0.10 50.93 -19.80
N GLU A 132 -0.98 51.72 -19.76
CA GLU A 132 -0.83 53.18 -19.80
C GLU A 132 -2.04 53.88 -19.16
N ALA A 133 -1.78 54.47 -17.99
CA ALA A 133 -2.70 55.30 -17.25
C ALA A 133 -2.85 56.66 -17.94
N THR A 134 -4.08 57.02 -18.33
CA THR A 134 -4.43 58.43 -18.52
C THR A 134 -4.82 59.01 -17.17
N SER A 135 -3.98 59.94 -16.70
CA SER A 135 -4.24 60.71 -15.48
C SER A 135 -5.48 61.58 -15.67
N ASN A 136 -6.40 61.53 -14.72
CA ASN A 136 -7.18 62.72 -14.40
C ASN A 136 -7.40 62.80 -12.89
N SER A 137 -6.87 63.86 -12.29
CA SER A 137 -6.90 64.07 -10.84
C SER A 137 -8.30 64.43 -10.37
N MET A 138 -8.74 63.84 -9.27
CA MET A 138 -9.70 64.49 -8.37
C MET A 138 -9.28 64.30 -6.92
N PHE A 139 -9.11 65.43 -6.23
CA PHE A 139 -8.82 65.56 -4.81
C PHE A 139 -9.86 64.82 -3.95
N VAL A 140 -9.42 64.04 -2.96
CA VAL A 140 -10.29 63.37 -1.98
C VAL A 140 -9.96 63.83 -0.56
N SER A 141 -11.00 64.18 0.21
CA SER A 141 -10.91 64.90 1.48
C SER A 141 -10.46 64.05 2.69
N ARG A 142 -9.87 64.74 3.68
CA ARG A 142 -9.29 64.23 4.94
C ARG A 142 -10.18 63.26 5.74
N ARG A 143 -11.51 63.27 5.56
CA ARG A 143 -12.40 62.31 6.26
C ARG A 143 -12.28 60.88 5.74
N LYS A 144 -11.90 60.66 4.47
CA LYS A 144 -11.66 59.31 3.92
C LYS A 144 -10.31 58.72 4.35
N VAL A 145 -9.34 59.56 4.69
CA VAL A 145 -8.01 59.14 5.18
C VAL A 145 -8.10 58.54 6.59
N ILE A 146 -8.95 59.09 7.46
CA ILE A 146 -9.13 58.58 8.83
C ILE A 146 -9.87 57.23 8.82
N LEU A 147 -10.84 57.05 7.93
CA LEU A 147 -11.55 55.76 7.77
C LEU A 147 -10.63 54.68 7.16
N ALA A 148 -9.77 55.04 6.21
CA ALA A 148 -8.77 54.14 5.65
C ALA A 148 -7.69 53.73 6.68
N ALA A 149 -7.29 54.64 7.58
CA ALA A 149 -6.35 54.33 8.65
C ALA A 149 -6.94 53.37 9.71
N ALA A 150 -8.24 53.52 10.04
CA ALA A 150 -8.94 52.60 10.93
C ALA A 150 -9.13 51.20 10.30
N ILE A 151 -9.43 51.15 9.00
CA ILE A 151 -9.52 49.89 8.24
C ILE A 151 -8.14 49.22 8.14
N ALA A 152 -7.07 49.99 7.89
CA ALA A 152 -5.70 49.46 7.86
C ALA A 152 -5.23 48.93 9.23
N LEU A 153 -5.66 49.55 10.34
CA LEU A 153 -5.39 49.06 11.69
C LEU A 153 -6.17 47.78 12.02
N ILE A 154 -7.40 47.66 11.52
CA ILE A 154 -8.20 46.43 11.64
C ILE A 154 -7.60 45.33 10.76
N PHE A 155 -7.15 45.63 9.54
CA PHE A 155 -6.48 44.65 8.68
C PHE A 155 -5.11 44.21 9.22
N THR A 156 -4.35 45.09 9.89
CA THR A 156 -3.09 44.72 10.54
C THR A 156 -3.31 43.97 11.86
N ALA A 157 -4.39 44.27 12.60
CA ALA A 157 -4.79 43.46 13.74
C ALA A 157 -5.33 42.08 13.31
N ILE A 158 -6.09 41.99 12.22
CA ILE A 158 -6.56 40.73 11.63
C ILE A 158 -5.40 39.95 11.03
N ALA A 159 -4.46 40.59 10.34
CA ALA A 159 -3.25 39.94 9.83
C ALA A 159 -2.32 39.50 10.97
N GLY A 160 -2.22 40.28 12.06
CA GLY A 160 -1.48 39.92 13.26
C GLY A 160 -2.12 38.76 14.03
N ILE A 161 -3.45 38.74 14.14
CA ILE A 161 -4.20 37.61 14.69
C ILE A 161 -4.09 36.39 13.76
N MET A 162 -4.14 36.55 12.43
CA MET A 162 -3.94 35.46 11.46
C MET A 162 -2.51 34.90 11.44
N LEU A 163 -1.50 35.73 11.69
CA LEU A 163 -0.10 35.31 11.79
C LEU A 163 0.21 34.64 13.15
N LEU A 164 -0.45 35.07 14.23
CA LEU A 164 -0.37 34.40 15.53
C LEU A 164 -1.30 33.18 15.65
N SER A 165 -2.38 33.12 14.86
CA SER A 165 -3.29 31.96 14.74
C SER A 165 -2.90 31.00 13.63
N GLY A 166 -1.89 31.33 12.81
CA GLY A 166 -1.30 30.43 11.81
C GLY A 166 -0.61 29.20 12.41
N SER A 167 -0.37 29.20 13.72
CA SER A 167 0.02 28.00 14.49
C SER A 167 -1.15 27.33 15.25
N LEU A 168 -2.39 27.82 15.10
CA LEU A 168 -3.57 27.29 15.80
C LEU A 168 -4.78 26.98 14.90
N ILE A 169 -4.72 27.26 13.60
CA ILE A 169 -5.73 26.83 12.62
C ILE A 169 -5.02 26.10 11.47
N GLY A 170 -4.41 24.97 11.82
CA GLY A 170 -4.17 23.89 10.87
C GLY A 170 -5.50 23.21 10.54
N GLY A 171 -6.32 23.85 9.72
CA GLY A 171 -7.40 23.14 9.04
C GLY A 171 -6.75 22.23 7.99
N ARG A 172 -6.66 20.93 8.27
CA ARG A 172 -6.41 19.90 7.23
C ARG A 172 -7.29 20.26 6.03
N ALA A 173 -6.71 20.39 4.84
CA ALA A 173 -7.49 20.24 3.61
C ALA A 173 -8.35 18.99 3.79
N ALA A 174 -9.67 19.07 3.58
CA ALA A 174 -10.54 17.93 3.81
C ALA A 174 -10.02 16.75 2.96
N GLU A 175 -9.47 15.72 3.62
CA GLU A 175 -8.94 14.53 2.96
C GLU A 175 -10.05 13.95 2.08
N ALA A 176 -9.82 13.90 0.76
CA ALA A 176 -10.82 13.39 -0.16
C ALA A 176 -10.88 11.86 0.02
N ARG A 177 -12.06 11.36 0.35
CA ARG A 177 -12.31 9.93 0.51
C ARG A 177 -12.66 9.29 -0.82
N ILE A 178 -11.98 8.19 -1.12
CA ILE A 178 -12.25 7.36 -2.29
C ILE A 178 -12.28 5.90 -1.89
N VAL A 179 -13.25 5.17 -2.44
CA VAL A 179 -13.42 3.74 -2.28
C VAL A 179 -13.07 3.07 -3.60
N VAL A 180 -12.03 2.24 -3.63
CA VAL A 180 -11.69 1.47 -4.83
C VAL A 180 -12.45 0.16 -4.79
N MET A 181 -13.46 0.04 -5.65
CA MET A 181 -14.29 -1.16 -5.74
C MET A 181 -13.49 -2.29 -6.43
N PRO A 182 -13.75 -3.57 -6.11
CA PRO A 182 -13.11 -4.68 -6.79
C PRO A 182 -13.43 -4.61 -8.27
N LEU A 183 -12.39 -4.54 -9.11
CA LEU A 183 -12.59 -4.59 -10.56
C LEU A 183 -13.22 -5.94 -10.95
N THR A 184 -14.13 -5.92 -11.91
CA THR A 184 -14.80 -7.13 -12.41
C THR A 184 -14.04 -7.76 -13.57
N ALA A 185 -14.21 -9.07 -13.75
CA ALA A 185 -13.85 -9.74 -15.00
C ALA A 185 -15.06 -9.71 -15.94
N ASP A 186 -14.91 -9.07 -17.10
CA ASP A 186 -16.02 -8.90 -18.06
C ASP A 186 -15.96 -9.90 -19.24
N GLY A 187 -14.92 -10.74 -19.29
CA GLY A 187 -14.76 -11.80 -20.27
C GLY A 187 -14.98 -13.20 -19.68
N ASN A 188 -14.42 -14.20 -20.35
CA ASN A 188 -14.53 -15.62 -20.00
C ASN A 188 -13.16 -16.25 -19.70
N ASP A 189 -12.09 -15.45 -19.66
CA ASP A 189 -10.74 -15.95 -19.45
C ASP A 189 -10.51 -16.14 -17.93
N PRO A 190 -10.07 -17.33 -17.48
CA PRO A 190 -9.90 -17.63 -16.06
C PRO A 190 -8.85 -16.74 -15.38
N ASP A 191 -7.96 -16.09 -16.13
CA ASP A 191 -6.94 -15.19 -15.61
C ASP A 191 -7.49 -13.78 -15.30
N GLU A 192 -8.64 -13.39 -15.85
CA GLU A 192 -9.19 -12.02 -15.71
C GLU A 192 -9.56 -11.68 -14.27
N GLY A 193 -10.23 -12.59 -13.56
CA GLY A 193 -10.64 -12.35 -12.17
C GLY A 193 -9.43 -12.09 -11.26
N PRO A 194 -8.41 -12.96 -11.31
CA PRO A 194 -7.18 -12.73 -10.57
C PRO A 194 -6.39 -11.49 -11.02
N LEU A 195 -6.38 -11.14 -12.32
CA LEU A 195 -5.81 -9.87 -12.81
C LEU A 195 -6.55 -8.66 -12.25
N ALA A 196 -7.88 -8.68 -12.26
CA ALA A 196 -8.72 -7.61 -11.74
C ALA A 196 -8.49 -7.38 -10.23
N ALA A 197 -8.37 -8.45 -9.45
CA ALA A 197 -8.01 -8.36 -8.03
C ALA A 197 -6.61 -7.72 -7.83
N GLY A 198 -5.67 -8.01 -8.72
CA GLY A 198 -4.33 -7.43 -8.70
C GLY A 198 -4.28 -5.95 -8.99
N ILE A 199 -4.93 -5.54 -10.08
CA ILE A 199 -5.05 -4.13 -10.46
C ILE A 199 -5.74 -3.35 -9.35
N THR A 200 -6.82 -3.90 -8.79
CA THR A 200 -7.52 -3.30 -7.63
C THR A 200 -6.54 -3.05 -6.47
N SER A 201 -5.75 -4.07 -6.11
CA SER A 201 -4.82 -4.00 -4.97
C SER A 201 -3.75 -2.92 -5.15
N GLU A 202 -3.17 -2.77 -6.35
CA GLU A 202 -2.16 -1.72 -6.58
C GLU A 202 -2.74 -0.34 -6.70
N LEU A 203 -3.92 -0.19 -7.30
CA LEU A 203 -4.59 1.11 -7.33
C LEU A 203 -4.82 1.62 -5.91
N ILE A 204 -5.26 0.74 -5.00
CA ILE A 204 -5.39 1.07 -3.58
C ILE A 204 -4.05 1.50 -2.99
N ILE A 205 -2.99 0.70 -3.17
CA ILE A 205 -1.66 0.99 -2.61
C ILE A 205 -1.11 2.32 -3.12
N ARG A 206 -1.21 2.58 -4.43
CA ARG A 206 -0.72 3.81 -5.07
C ARG A 206 -1.50 5.02 -4.60
N LEU A 207 -2.84 4.96 -4.62
CA LEU A 207 -3.68 6.07 -4.18
C LEU A 207 -3.49 6.36 -2.69
N ARG A 208 -3.19 5.37 -1.83
CA ARG A 208 -2.91 5.58 -0.39
C ARG A 208 -1.65 6.40 -0.12
N ARG A 209 -0.75 6.50 -1.08
CA ARG A 209 0.46 7.33 -0.96
C ARG A 209 0.19 8.80 -1.15
N VAL A 210 -0.94 9.15 -1.74
CA VAL A 210 -1.35 10.53 -1.95
C VAL A 210 -1.77 11.11 -0.60
N PRO A 211 -1.01 12.05 -0.02
CA PRO A 211 -1.22 12.47 1.37
C PRO A 211 -2.61 13.09 1.63
N GLU A 212 -3.25 13.60 0.59
CA GLU A 212 -4.55 14.25 0.62
C GLU A 212 -5.72 13.28 0.34
N LEU A 213 -5.43 12.01 0.00
CA LEU A 213 -6.45 10.97 -0.21
C LEU A 213 -6.54 10.02 0.99
N GLN A 214 -7.79 9.71 1.38
CA GLN A 214 -8.10 8.57 2.22
C GLN A 214 -8.74 7.48 1.36
N VAL A 215 -8.03 6.36 1.20
CA VAL A 215 -8.41 5.30 0.26
C VAL A 215 -8.85 4.03 1.00
N ALA A 216 -10.12 3.71 0.82
CA ALA A 216 -10.75 2.50 1.33
C ALA A 216 -10.90 1.44 0.22
N THR A 217 -10.94 0.16 0.60
CA THR A 217 -11.28 -0.93 -0.31
C THR A 217 -12.79 -1.12 -0.30
N GLY A 218 -13.39 -1.11 -1.48
CA GLY A 218 -14.80 -1.40 -1.67
C GLY A 218 -15.08 -2.89 -1.70
N ARG A 219 -16.36 -3.25 -1.59
CA ARG A 219 -16.82 -4.63 -1.78
C ARG A 219 -17.99 -4.66 -2.76
N ALA A 220 -18.05 -5.69 -3.59
CA ALA A 220 -19.12 -5.82 -4.58
C ALA A 220 -20.53 -5.90 -3.97
N ASP A 221 -20.65 -6.35 -2.72
CA ASP A 221 -21.92 -6.50 -1.99
C ASP A 221 -22.37 -5.25 -1.22
N GLU A 222 -21.57 -4.17 -1.22
CA GLU A 222 -21.84 -2.98 -0.42
C GLU A 222 -21.79 -1.68 -1.22
N PRO A 223 -22.68 -0.71 -0.94
CA PRO A 223 -22.52 0.63 -1.49
C PRO A 223 -21.28 1.29 -0.86
N PRO A 224 -20.48 2.02 -1.65
CA PRO A 224 -19.22 2.61 -1.20
C PRO A 224 -19.40 3.70 -0.14
N GLY A 225 -20.51 4.45 -0.16
CA GLY A 225 -20.82 5.50 0.82
C GLY A 225 -20.01 6.79 0.68
N ASP A 226 -18.97 6.79 -0.16
CA ASP A 226 -18.12 7.92 -0.54
C ASP A 226 -17.87 7.89 -2.07
N ASN A 227 -16.98 8.73 -2.60
CA ASN A 227 -16.58 8.66 -4.01
C ASN A 227 -16.01 7.26 -4.31
N ALA A 228 -16.32 6.70 -5.48
CA ALA A 228 -16.03 5.30 -5.76
C ALA A 228 -15.43 5.07 -7.13
N LEU A 229 -14.28 4.39 -7.16
CA LEU A 229 -13.65 3.94 -8.39
C LEU A 229 -14.15 2.53 -8.71
N TYR A 230 -14.89 2.40 -9.80
CA TYR A 230 -15.27 1.12 -10.38
C TYR A 230 -14.38 0.83 -11.57
N GLY A 231 -14.21 -0.45 -11.90
CA GLY A 231 -13.67 -0.81 -13.19
C GLY A 231 -13.90 -2.26 -13.55
N SER A 232 -13.49 -2.60 -14.75
CA SER A 232 -13.51 -3.95 -15.25
C SER A 232 -12.29 -4.25 -16.09
N VAL A 233 -11.94 -5.53 -16.12
CA VAL A 233 -10.80 -6.07 -16.84
C VAL A 233 -11.31 -7.09 -17.84
N ARG A 234 -10.81 -6.97 -19.07
CA ARG A 234 -11.02 -7.95 -20.13
C ARG A 234 -9.70 -8.29 -20.77
N LYS A 235 -9.46 -9.58 -21.00
CA LYS A 235 -8.28 -10.12 -21.67
C LYS A 235 -8.71 -10.78 -22.98
N ASP A 236 -8.00 -10.45 -24.06
CA ASP A 236 -8.12 -11.10 -25.35
C ASP A 236 -6.71 -11.44 -25.86
N GLY A 237 -6.26 -12.67 -25.58
CA GLY A 237 -4.88 -13.07 -25.79
C GLY A 237 -3.91 -12.26 -24.91
N GLU A 238 -3.03 -11.47 -25.53
CA GLU A 238 -2.10 -10.57 -24.84
C GLU A 238 -2.66 -9.15 -24.64
N GLN A 239 -3.82 -8.84 -25.22
CA GLN A 239 -4.44 -7.54 -25.09
C GLN A 239 -5.30 -7.48 -23.83
N LEU A 240 -5.15 -6.40 -23.08
CA LEU A 240 -5.89 -6.09 -21.87
C LEU A 240 -6.65 -4.78 -22.08
N ARG A 241 -7.95 -4.81 -21.80
CA ARG A 241 -8.78 -3.63 -21.70
C ARG A 241 -9.17 -3.43 -20.25
N VAL A 242 -8.81 -2.29 -19.68
CA VAL A 242 -9.24 -1.87 -18.35
C VAL A 242 -10.17 -0.68 -18.50
N ALA A 243 -11.45 -0.88 -18.23
CA ALA A 243 -12.41 0.22 -18.16
C ALA A 243 -12.50 0.68 -16.71
N VAL A 244 -12.43 1.98 -16.47
CA VAL A 244 -12.56 2.54 -15.11
C VAL A 244 -13.47 3.76 -15.13
N ARG A 245 -14.18 3.95 -14.04
CA ARG A 245 -15.04 5.12 -13.81
C ARG A 245 -14.98 5.53 -12.35
N LEU A 246 -14.85 6.82 -12.11
CA LEU A 246 -14.98 7.43 -10.81
C LEU A 246 -16.38 8.00 -10.68
N GLU A 247 -17.09 7.58 -9.65
CA GLU A 247 -18.39 8.10 -9.26
C GLU A 247 -18.25 8.98 -8.01
N ASP A 248 -19.02 10.06 -7.95
CA ASP A 248 -19.20 10.80 -6.70
C ASP A 248 -20.10 10.03 -5.73
N LYS A 249 -20.18 10.49 -4.48
CA LYS A 249 -21.07 9.92 -3.45
C LYS A 249 -22.57 9.89 -3.82
N ALA A 250 -23.00 10.66 -4.82
CA ALA A 250 -24.38 10.67 -5.32
C ALA A 250 -24.60 9.66 -6.46
N GLY A 251 -23.54 8.96 -6.89
CA GLY A 251 -23.57 7.99 -7.98
C GLY A 251 -23.41 8.62 -9.37
N ASN A 252 -23.01 9.89 -9.46
CA ASN A 252 -22.75 10.52 -10.75
C ASN A 252 -21.34 10.15 -11.21
N VAL A 253 -21.20 9.70 -12.46
CA VAL A 253 -19.89 9.50 -13.07
C VAL A 253 -19.23 10.86 -13.28
N VAL A 254 -18.13 11.12 -12.54
CA VAL A 254 -17.35 12.36 -12.65
C VAL A 254 -16.14 12.20 -13.57
N TRP A 255 -15.67 10.97 -13.75
CA TRP A 255 -14.64 10.61 -14.72
C TRP A 255 -14.82 9.16 -15.17
N SER A 256 -14.47 8.87 -16.41
CA SER A 256 -14.38 7.50 -16.92
C SER A 256 -13.41 7.44 -18.07
N ASP A 257 -12.66 6.35 -18.17
CA ASP A 257 -11.73 6.12 -19.27
C ASP A 257 -11.54 4.63 -19.56
N ASN A 258 -11.00 4.32 -20.73
CA ASN A 258 -10.66 2.98 -21.16
C ASN A 258 -9.17 2.90 -21.52
N PHE A 259 -8.49 1.97 -20.88
CA PHE A 259 -7.06 1.71 -21.09
C PHE A 259 -6.90 0.42 -21.88
N ASP A 260 -6.64 0.57 -23.18
CA ASP A 260 -6.28 -0.54 -24.08
C ASP A 260 -4.76 -0.69 -24.11
N ARG A 261 -4.26 -1.81 -23.61
CA ARG A 261 -2.83 -2.07 -23.40
C ARG A 261 -2.49 -3.55 -23.57
N THR A 262 -1.21 -3.87 -23.69
CA THR A 262 -0.77 -5.28 -23.64
C THR A 262 -0.59 -5.73 -22.19
N LEU A 263 -0.61 -7.04 -21.91
CA LEU A 263 -0.28 -7.59 -20.58
C LEU A 263 1.08 -7.10 -20.06
N ASN A 264 2.02 -6.84 -20.98
CA ASN A 264 3.35 -6.28 -20.70
C ASN A 264 3.32 -4.80 -20.32
N ASP A 265 2.16 -4.15 -20.30
CA ASP A 265 1.98 -2.75 -19.89
C ASP A 265 1.06 -2.61 -18.67
N LEU A 266 0.73 -3.72 -17.97
CA LEU A 266 -0.22 -3.74 -16.84
C LEU A 266 0.11 -2.70 -15.75
N LEU A 267 1.41 -2.46 -15.51
CA LEU A 267 1.88 -1.51 -14.51
C LEU A 267 1.69 -0.05 -14.95
N TYR A 268 1.81 0.24 -16.25
CA TYR A 268 1.55 1.58 -16.80
C TYR A 268 0.06 1.93 -16.73
N VAL A 269 -0.83 0.96 -16.93
CA VAL A 269 -2.28 1.17 -16.75
C VAL A 269 -2.60 1.67 -15.35
N GLN A 270 -2.00 1.07 -14.32
CA GLN A 270 -2.27 1.46 -12.93
C GLN A 270 -1.77 2.87 -12.61
N GLU A 271 -0.63 3.26 -13.18
CA GLU A 271 -0.08 4.61 -13.05
C GLU A 271 -0.99 5.63 -13.73
N ASP A 272 -1.36 5.41 -15.00
CA ASP A 272 -2.25 6.29 -15.75
C ASP A 272 -3.60 6.47 -15.03
N ILE A 273 -4.18 5.39 -14.51
CA ILE A 273 -5.43 5.43 -13.74
C ILE A 273 -5.24 6.23 -12.45
N ALA A 274 -4.19 5.98 -11.68
CA ALA A 274 -3.96 6.68 -10.41
C ALA A 274 -3.76 8.19 -10.61
N LYS A 275 -3.02 8.60 -11.66
CA LYS A 275 -2.86 10.00 -12.06
C LYS A 275 -4.20 10.63 -12.42
N ALA A 276 -4.94 10.00 -13.33
CA ALA A 276 -6.24 10.49 -13.77
C ALA A 276 -7.24 10.64 -12.61
N VAL A 277 -7.24 9.70 -11.65
CA VAL A 277 -8.07 9.77 -10.45
C VAL A 277 -7.68 10.94 -9.55
N ALA A 278 -6.39 11.15 -9.29
CA ALA A 278 -5.94 12.26 -8.44
C ALA A 278 -6.16 13.63 -9.09
N ASP A 279 -5.89 13.76 -10.40
CA ASP A 279 -6.19 14.96 -11.17
C ASP A 279 -7.68 15.30 -11.11
N THR A 280 -8.55 14.29 -11.30
CA THR A 280 -10.01 14.46 -11.21
C THR A 280 -10.44 14.92 -9.81
N LEU A 281 -9.81 14.39 -8.76
CA LEU A 281 -10.08 14.79 -7.38
C LEU A 281 -9.39 16.11 -6.97
N SER A 282 -8.70 16.78 -7.90
CA SER A 282 -7.92 18.01 -7.65
C SER A 282 -6.91 17.85 -6.52
N VAL A 283 -6.33 16.65 -6.41
CA VAL A 283 -5.27 16.35 -5.46
C VAL A 283 -3.94 16.37 -6.20
N SER A 284 -2.94 17.04 -5.62
CA SER A 284 -1.58 17.01 -6.14
C SER A 284 -1.03 15.59 -6.06
N LEU A 285 -0.95 14.90 -7.19
CA LEU A 285 -0.17 13.68 -7.29
C LEU A 285 1.27 14.07 -7.63
N ASP A 286 2.23 13.69 -6.79
CA ASP A 286 3.63 13.67 -7.21
C ASP A 286 3.78 12.48 -8.18
N VAL A 287 3.62 12.76 -9.46
CA VAL A 287 3.41 11.83 -10.59
C VAL A 287 4.63 10.97 -10.97
N GLY A 288 5.53 10.70 -10.02
CA GLY A 288 6.76 9.94 -10.21
C GLY A 288 7.03 8.89 -9.14
N ILE A 289 6.01 8.26 -8.55
CA ILE A 289 6.26 7.16 -7.59
C ILE A 289 6.74 5.93 -8.36
N ASN A 290 8.07 5.85 -8.52
CA ASN A 290 8.77 4.69 -9.01
C ASN A 290 8.36 3.47 -8.17
N SER A 291 7.88 2.41 -8.83
CA SER A 291 7.45 1.15 -8.20
C SER A 291 8.53 0.62 -7.23
N ARG A 292 9.79 0.72 -7.65
CA ARG A 292 10.97 0.32 -6.87
C ARG A 292 11.17 1.10 -5.59
N ALA A 293 10.79 2.38 -5.57
CA ALA A 293 10.96 3.23 -4.38
C ALA A 293 10.18 2.73 -3.16
N TYR A 294 9.19 1.85 -3.37
CA TYR A 294 8.45 1.19 -2.29
C TYR A 294 8.58 -0.34 -2.30
N GLY A 295 9.61 -0.87 -2.97
CA GLY A 295 9.85 -2.31 -3.07
C GLY A 295 8.95 -3.04 -4.07
N GLY A 296 8.29 -2.31 -4.97
CA GLY A 296 7.50 -2.85 -6.08
C GLY A 296 8.37 -3.41 -7.22
N THR A 297 7.70 -3.70 -8.34
CA THR A 297 8.32 -4.17 -9.59
C THR A 297 7.88 -3.31 -10.77
N ASP A 298 8.75 -3.19 -11.77
CA ASP A 298 8.43 -2.60 -13.08
C ASP A 298 8.14 -3.69 -14.14
N ASN A 299 8.17 -4.98 -13.74
CA ASN A 299 7.84 -6.12 -14.57
C ASN A 299 6.38 -6.56 -14.33
N PRO A 300 5.49 -6.37 -15.31
CA PRO A 300 4.07 -6.74 -15.20
C PRO A 300 3.79 -8.21 -14.96
N GLU A 301 4.56 -9.13 -15.56
CA GLU A 301 4.39 -10.57 -15.36
C GLU A 301 4.80 -10.95 -13.93
N ALA A 302 5.87 -10.35 -13.41
CA ALA A 302 6.28 -10.51 -12.02
C ALA A 302 5.19 -10.01 -11.07
N PHE A 303 4.61 -8.85 -11.38
CA PHE A 303 3.54 -8.26 -10.60
C PHE A 303 2.27 -9.13 -10.58
N ALA A 304 1.83 -9.62 -11.74
CA ALA A 304 0.67 -10.49 -11.86
C ALA A 304 0.83 -11.77 -11.03
N ASN A 305 2.02 -12.39 -11.07
CA ASN A 305 2.35 -13.55 -10.26
C ASN A 305 2.34 -13.23 -8.76
N TYR A 306 2.87 -12.07 -8.34
CA TYR A 306 2.81 -11.64 -6.94
C TYR A 306 1.38 -11.52 -6.42
N VAL A 307 0.48 -10.95 -7.21
CA VAL A 307 -0.95 -10.88 -6.88
C VAL A 307 -1.55 -12.27 -6.71
N GLN A 308 -1.26 -13.20 -7.63
CA GLN A 308 -1.73 -14.59 -7.51
C GLN A 308 -1.22 -15.24 -6.23
N GLY A 309 0.05 -15.01 -5.89
CA GLY A 309 0.62 -15.46 -4.63
C GLY A 309 -0.17 -14.98 -3.42
N ARG A 310 -0.49 -13.68 -3.37
CA ARG A 310 -1.25 -13.08 -2.26
C ARG A 310 -2.70 -13.54 -2.20
N SER A 311 -3.37 -13.75 -3.33
CA SER A 311 -4.77 -14.22 -3.34
C SER A 311 -4.92 -15.61 -2.71
N TYR A 312 -3.89 -16.45 -2.82
CA TYR A 312 -3.81 -17.76 -2.18
C TYR A 312 -3.07 -17.75 -0.83
N ARG A 313 -2.80 -16.58 -0.23
CA ARG A 313 -2.04 -16.49 1.03
C ARG A 313 -2.68 -17.19 2.22
N TYR A 314 -4.00 -17.36 2.25
CA TYR A 314 -4.71 -17.92 3.41
C TYR A 314 -5.25 -19.34 3.21
N ILE A 315 -5.00 -19.96 2.04
CA ILE A 315 -5.39 -21.37 1.84
C ILE A 315 -4.43 -22.30 2.60
N PRO A 316 -4.93 -23.44 3.14
CA PRO A 316 -4.07 -24.41 3.85
C PRO A 316 -2.92 -24.95 2.99
N ASP A 317 -3.17 -25.18 1.70
CA ASP A 317 -2.15 -25.61 0.74
C ASP A 317 -1.23 -24.46 0.33
N ARG A 318 0.05 -24.57 0.69
CA ARG A 318 1.07 -23.54 0.42
C ARG A 318 1.78 -23.72 -0.91
N SER A 319 1.53 -24.79 -1.66
CA SER A 319 2.21 -25.06 -2.94
C SER A 319 1.88 -24.01 -4.00
N ARG A 320 0.60 -23.65 -4.14
CA ARG A 320 0.13 -22.63 -5.09
C ARG A 320 0.73 -21.24 -4.85
N PRO A 321 0.58 -20.63 -3.65
CA PRO A 321 1.16 -19.31 -3.41
C PRO A 321 2.68 -19.31 -3.56
N THR A 322 3.36 -20.40 -3.16
CA THR A 322 4.82 -20.54 -3.34
C THR A 322 5.21 -20.48 -4.82
N ALA A 323 4.56 -21.27 -5.68
CA ALA A 323 4.90 -21.34 -7.10
C ALA A 323 4.74 -19.99 -7.82
N TYR A 324 3.66 -19.26 -7.52
CA TYR A 324 3.45 -17.92 -8.07
C TYR A 324 4.52 -16.93 -7.59
N LEU A 325 4.82 -16.90 -6.29
CA LEU A 325 5.80 -15.97 -5.74
C LEU A 325 7.24 -16.29 -6.19
N GLU A 326 7.61 -17.57 -6.30
CA GLU A 326 8.89 -17.99 -6.89
C GLU A 326 9.01 -17.53 -8.35
N ARG A 327 7.92 -17.64 -9.14
CA ARG A 327 7.89 -17.13 -10.51
C ARG A 327 8.03 -15.61 -10.54
N ALA A 328 7.35 -14.89 -9.63
CA ALA A 328 7.44 -13.43 -9.54
C ALA A 328 8.88 -12.94 -9.33
N VAL A 329 9.58 -13.50 -8.36
CA VAL A 329 10.97 -13.09 -8.04
C VAL A 329 12.00 -13.62 -9.05
N ALA A 330 11.68 -14.69 -9.79
CA ALA A 330 12.52 -15.15 -10.90
C ALA A 330 12.40 -14.25 -12.14
N LEU A 331 11.20 -13.72 -12.39
CA LEU A 331 10.94 -12.75 -13.46
C LEU A 331 11.54 -11.37 -13.15
N ASP A 332 11.59 -11.01 -11.87
CA ASP A 332 12.18 -9.77 -11.41
C ASP A 332 12.90 -9.94 -10.06
N PRO A 333 14.21 -10.21 -10.10
CA PRO A 333 15.02 -10.40 -8.89
C PRO A 333 15.09 -9.18 -7.97
N ASP A 334 14.75 -7.98 -8.44
CA ASP A 334 14.79 -6.73 -7.66
C ASP A 334 13.41 -6.41 -7.01
N PHE A 335 12.45 -7.33 -7.09
CA PHE A 335 11.09 -7.15 -6.54
C PHE A 335 11.03 -7.40 -5.03
N ALA A 336 11.36 -6.40 -4.21
CA ALA A 336 11.47 -6.55 -2.76
C ALA A 336 10.20 -7.06 -2.06
N LYS A 337 9.00 -6.59 -2.46
CA LYS A 337 7.71 -7.10 -1.95
C LYS A 337 7.45 -8.55 -2.36
N GLY A 338 7.89 -8.96 -3.55
CA GLY A 338 7.85 -10.35 -3.97
C GLY A 338 8.67 -11.24 -3.06
N TRP A 339 9.89 -10.82 -2.72
CA TRP A 339 10.75 -11.52 -1.76
C TRP A 339 10.20 -11.51 -0.34
N GLU A 340 9.59 -10.41 0.12
CA GLU A 340 8.96 -10.32 1.44
C GLU A 340 7.81 -11.32 1.56
N GLU A 341 6.86 -11.32 0.62
CA GLU A 341 5.73 -12.26 0.62
C GLU A 341 6.22 -13.72 0.51
N LEU A 342 7.22 -13.98 -0.33
CA LEU A 342 7.80 -15.31 -0.47
C LEU A 342 8.44 -15.78 0.85
N SER A 343 9.14 -14.88 1.55
CA SER A 343 9.72 -15.17 2.87
C SER A 343 8.62 -15.55 3.87
N TYR A 344 7.50 -14.82 3.90
CA TYR A 344 6.36 -15.15 4.76
C TYR A 344 5.81 -16.54 4.45
N ILE A 345 5.62 -16.89 3.16
CA ILE A 345 5.09 -18.20 2.75
C ILE A 345 6.04 -19.35 3.14
N TYR A 346 7.35 -19.18 2.98
CA TYR A 346 8.31 -20.17 3.47
C TYR A 346 8.27 -20.30 4.99
N GLY A 347 8.20 -19.16 5.70
CA GLY A 347 8.08 -19.11 7.14
C GLY A 347 6.89 -19.92 7.67
N VAL A 348 5.68 -19.61 7.20
CA VAL A 348 4.48 -20.36 7.64
C VAL A 348 4.48 -21.83 7.21
N SER A 349 5.21 -22.18 6.14
CA SER A 349 5.36 -23.57 5.70
C SER A 349 6.20 -24.43 6.67
N ILE A 350 6.99 -23.80 7.56
CA ILE A 350 7.77 -24.52 8.58
C ILE A 350 6.85 -25.28 9.55
N TYR A 351 5.64 -24.78 9.83
CA TYR A 351 4.70 -25.45 10.74
C TYR A 351 4.31 -26.88 10.30
N SER A 352 4.37 -27.15 9.01
CA SER A 352 4.04 -28.46 8.42
C SER A 352 5.27 -29.19 7.90
N ALA A 353 6.49 -28.76 8.26
CA ALA A 353 7.71 -29.47 7.95
C ALA A 353 7.72 -30.84 8.66
N GLY A 354 7.55 -31.92 7.90
CA GLY A 354 7.49 -33.29 8.42
C GLY A 354 8.85 -33.97 8.57
N THR A 355 9.94 -33.38 8.06
CA THR A 355 11.29 -33.97 8.05
C THR A 355 12.38 -32.92 8.28
N GLU A 356 13.56 -33.34 8.76
CA GLU A 356 14.74 -32.46 8.94
C GLU A 356 15.19 -31.82 7.64
N GLU A 357 15.24 -32.61 6.57
CA GLU A 357 15.61 -32.13 5.24
C GLU A 357 14.66 -31.02 4.77
N ARG A 358 13.34 -31.22 4.91
CA ARG A 358 12.36 -30.22 4.49
C ARG A 358 12.41 -28.96 5.37
N LEU A 359 12.62 -29.14 6.67
CA LEU A 359 12.80 -28.03 7.60
C LEU A 359 14.05 -27.20 7.24
N ALA A 360 15.19 -27.87 7.01
CA ALA A 360 16.43 -27.22 6.63
C ALA A 360 16.30 -26.47 5.30
N ASP A 361 15.65 -27.08 4.29
CA ASP A 361 15.34 -26.43 3.01
C ASP A 361 14.47 -25.18 3.19
N LEU A 362 13.39 -25.27 3.98
CA LEU A 362 12.51 -24.13 4.27
C LEU A 362 13.22 -23.00 5.03
N MET A 363 14.04 -23.34 6.03
CA MET A 363 14.83 -22.35 6.77
C MET A 363 15.85 -21.66 5.88
N ALA A 364 16.53 -22.39 4.99
CA ALA A 364 17.47 -21.82 4.03
C ALA A 364 16.76 -20.90 3.02
N LYS A 365 15.59 -21.31 2.52
CA LYS A 365 14.75 -20.50 1.64
C LYS A 365 14.22 -19.23 2.31
N LEU A 366 13.77 -19.34 3.56
CA LEU A 366 13.37 -18.20 4.38
C LEU A 366 14.54 -17.24 4.61
N ASP A 367 15.72 -17.74 4.96
CA ASP A 367 16.94 -16.94 5.14
C ASP A 367 17.24 -16.14 3.87
N TYR A 368 17.31 -16.84 2.73
CA TYR A 368 17.61 -16.23 1.44
C TYR A 368 16.58 -15.17 1.03
N ALA A 369 15.28 -15.52 1.05
CA ALA A 369 14.22 -14.61 0.66
C ALA A 369 14.14 -13.39 1.58
N SER A 370 14.25 -13.58 2.90
CA SER A 370 14.22 -12.47 3.86
C SER A 370 15.45 -11.56 3.76
N ALA A 371 16.64 -12.13 3.53
CA ALA A 371 17.85 -11.36 3.31
C ALA A 371 17.78 -10.55 2.02
N LYS A 372 17.24 -11.13 0.93
CA LYS A 372 17.02 -10.42 -0.33
C LYS A 372 16.02 -9.29 -0.20
N ALA A 373 14.90 -9.50 0.48
CA ALA A 373 13.94 -8.44 0.76
C ALA A 373 14.57 -7.27 1.53
N LEU A 374 15.41 -7.56 2.55
CA LEU A 374 16.11 -6.52 3.31
C LEU A 374 17.21 -5.83 2.50
N GLU A 375 17.95 -6.55 1.66
CA GLU A 375 18.98 -6.01 0.76
C GLU A 375 18.39 -4.98 -0.21
N LEU A 376 17.24 -5.30 -0.80
CA LEU A 376 16.55 -4.45 -1.76
C LEU A 376 15.78 -3.30 -1.11
N SER A 377 15.47 -3.40 0.17
CA SER A 377 14.61 -2.45 0.89
C SER A 377 15.06 -2.29 2.35
N PRO A 378 16.28 -1.79 2.60
CA PRO A 378 16.88 -1.75 3.94
C PRO A 378 16.20 -0.78 4.90
N ASP A 379 15.49 0.22 4.35
CA ASP A 379 14.84 1.30 5.08
C ASP A 379 13.31 1.30 4.92
N LEU A 380 12.75 0.28 4.27
CA LEU A 380 11.31 0.11 4.15
C LEU A 380 10.82 -0.99 5.09
N TRP A 381 9.56 -0.88 5.51
CA TRP A 381 8.98 -1.80 6.46
C TRP A 381 8.96 -3.25 5.97
N ASN A 382 8.78 -3.49 4.68
CA ASN A 382 8.69 -4.82 4.08
C ASN A 382 10.02 -5.58 4.18
N GLY A 383 11.15 -4.93 3.88
CA GLY A 383 12.48 -5.55 4.06
C GLY A 383 12.79 -5.83 5.53
N LEU A 384 12.50 -4.87 6.42
CA LEU A 384 12.67 -5.03 7.86
C LEU A 384 11.79 -6.15 8.43
N SER A 385 10.52 -6.20 8.04
CA SER A 385 9.53 -7.20 8.45
C SER A 385 9.95 -8.60 7.99
N ALA A 386 10.31 -8.75 6.71
CA ALA A 386 10.79 -10.02 6.15
C ALA A 386 11.96 -10.60 6.97
N ARG A 387 12.95 -9.76 7.30
CA ARG A 387 14.09 -10.22 8.11
C ARG A 387 13.73 -10.48 9.55
N ALA A 388 12.88 -9.65 10.16
CA ALA A 388 12.40 -9.88 11.52
C ALA A 388 11.66 -11.23 11.62
N TRP A 389 10.96 -11.65 10.58
CA TRP A 389 10.32 -12.96 10.52
C TRP A 389 11.30 -14.13 10.53
N TYR A 390 12.44 -14.00 9.84
CA TYR A 390 13.51 -14.98 9.94
C TYR A 390 14.11 -15.02 11.35
N ASP A 391 14.31 -13.87 11.99
CA ASP A 391 14.84 -13.82 13.36
C ASP A 391 13.86 -14.47 14.36
N ILE A 392 12.55 -14.23 14.21
CA ILE A 392 11.50 -14.90 14.99
C ILE A 392 11.52 -16.42 14.77
N ALA A 393 11.74 -16.88 13.53
CA ALA A 393 11.83 -18.31 13.22
C ALA A 393 13.06 -18.99 13.86
N ARG A 394 14.06 -18.20 14.24
CA ARG A 394 15.26 -18.62 14.97
C ARG A 394 15.18 -18.35 16.48
N ASP A 395 14.03 -17.90 16.97
CA ASP A 395 13.82 -17.53 18.37
C ASP A 395 14.67 -16.35 18.85
N ASP A 396 15.17 -15.52 17.92
CA ASP A 396 15.88 -14.28 18.23
C ASP A 396 14.91 -13.09 18.25
N LEU A 397 14.04 -13.09 19.27
CA LEU A 397 13.04 -12.04 19.45
C LEU A 397 13.64 -10.66 19.68
N ARG A 398 14.84 -10.58 20.27
CA ARG A 398 15.52 -9.29 20.52
C ARG A 398 15.95 -8.65 19.21
N THR A 399 16.59 -9.41 18.32
CA THR A 399 17.00 -8.91 17.01
C THR A 399 15.79 -8.56 16.14
N ALA A 400 14.69 -9.30 16.27
CA ALA A 400 13.42 -8.94 15.65
C ALA A 400 12.84 -7.62 16.20
N ALA A 401 12.87 -7.44 17.53
CA ALA A 401 12.37 -6.25 18.22
C ALA A 401 13.04 -4.96 17.72
N GLY A 402 14.37 -5.00 17.54
CA GLY A 402 15.12 -3.86 16.99
C GLY A 402 14.65 -3.45 15.59
N LYS A 403 14.21 -4.40 14.75
CA LYS A 403 13.66 -4.10 13.42
C LYS A 403 12.25 -3.54 13.51
N TYR A 404 11.42 -4.10 14.39
CA TYR A 404 10.06 -3.60 14.60
C TYR A 404 10.03 -2.20 15.20
N ARG A 405 11.01 -1.81 16.03
CA ARG A 405 11.18 -0.41 16.45
C ARG A 405 11.36 0.54 15.26
N ARG A 406 12.20 0.19 14.28
CA ARG A 406 12.31 0.96 13.02
C ARG A 406 11.00 0.96 12.22
N ILE A 407 10.26 -0.16 12.18
CA ILE A 407 8.96 -0.21 11.49
C ILE A 407 7.94 0.73 12.15
N VAL A 408 7.92 0.82 13.47
CA VAL A 408 7.06 1.76 14.21
C VAL A 408 7.39 3.22 13.83
N GLU A 409 8.67 3.56 13.67
CA GLU A 409 9.09 4.90 13.22
C GLU A 409 8.60 5.24 11.79
N LEU A 410 8.35 4.21 10.96
CA LEU A 410 7.82 4.36 9.60
C LEU A 410 6.28 4.44 9.54
N ASP A 411 5.56 4.08 10.61
CA ASP A 411 4.09 4.07 10.60
C ASP A 411 3.52 5.50 10.60
N GLN A 412 2.98 5.92 9.46
CA GLN A 412 2.24 7.18 9.31
C GLN A 412 0.73 7.02 9.54
N GLY A 413 0.29 5.81 9.80
CA GLY A 413 -1.08 5.46 10.10
C GLY A 413 -2.06 5.36 8.96
N ARG A 414 -1.54 5.08 7.76
CA ARG A 414 -2.32 5.00 6.52
C ARG A 414 -2.06 3.73 5.71
N ASP A 415 -1.02 2.97 6.05
CA ASP A 415 -0.65 1.73 5.36
C ASP A 415 -1.08 0.52 6.20
N PRO A 416 -2.16 -0.19 5.81
CA PRO A 416 -2.62 -1.35 6.56
C PRO A 416 -1.71 -2.57 6.42
N ASP A 417 -0.90 -2.71 5.37
CA ASP A 417 0.03 -3.84 5.24
C ASP A 417 1.19 -3.68 6.25
N LEU A 418 1.73 -2.45 6.38
CA LEU A 418 2.68 -2.09 7.43
C LEU A 418 2.08 -2.37 8.81
N ARG A 419 0.88 -1.84 9.08
CA ARG A 419 0.21 -2.02 10.37
C ARG A 419 -0.11 -3.48 10.68
N ASN A 420 -0.43 -4.29 9.68
CA ASN A 420 -0.60 -5.72 9.86
C ASN A 420 0.71 -6.42 10.30
N SER A 421 1.87 -5.96 9.81
CA SER A 421 3.16 -6.45 10.31
C SER A 421 3.34 -6.13 11.80
N LEU A 422 2.99 -4.90 12.23
CA LEU A 422 3.05 -4.49 13.64
C LEU A 422 2.11 -5.31 14.52
N VAL A 423 0.87 -5.57 14.06
CA VAL A 423 -0.08 -6.47 14.74
C VAL A 423 0.55 -7.83 14.97
N THR A 424 1.18 -8.39 13.94
CA THR A 424 1.70 -9.75 14.00
C THR A 424 2.93 -9.86 14.91
N TYR A 425 3.72 -8.79 15.05
CA TYR A 425 4.79 -8.72 16.04
C TYR A 425 4.28 -8.50 17.46
N ALA A 426 3.34 -7.57 17.65
CA ALA A 426 2.78 -7.24 18.96
C ALA A 426 2.22 -8.48 19.66
N ILE A 427 1.56 -9.38 18.92
CA ILE A 427 1.09 -10.66 19.47
C ILE A 427 2.23 -11.63 19.84
N GLN A 428 3.40 -11.58 19.20
CA GLN A 428 4.54 -12.42 19.62
C GLN A 428 5.06 -12.00 20.98
N VAL A 429 5.14 -10.69 21.23
CA VAL A 429 5.66 -10.12 22.49
C VAL A 429 4.59 -9.86 23.54
N GLY A 430 3.38 -10.42 23.38
CA GLY A 430 2.32 -10.38 24.39
C GLY A 430 1.58 -9.05 24.50
N ARG A 431 1.74 -8.14 23.53
CA ARG A 431 1.04 -6.85 23.45
C ARG A 431 -0.26 -6.99 22.64
N ASN A 432 -1.14 -7.87 23.09
CA ASN A 432 -2.41 -8.19 22.42
C ASN A 432 -3.38 -6.99 22.36
N LYS A 433 -3.45 -6.15 23.38
CA LYS A 433 -4.27 -4.93 23.40
C LYS A 433 -3.82 -3.95 22.33
N GLN A 434 -2.50 -3.73 22.23
CA GLN A 434 -1.91 -2.91 21.16
C GLN A 434 -2.24 -3.50 19.78
N ALA A 435 -2.12 -4.82 19.61
CA ALA A 435 -2.49 -5.48 18.36
C ALA A 435 -3.96 -5.22 17.98
N ILE A 436 -4.89 -5.31 18.94
CA ILE A 436 -6.32 -5.02 18.73
C ILE A 436 -6.54 -3.54 18.38
N GLU A 437 -5.85 -2.61 19.03
CA GLU A 437 -5.94 -1.17 18.72
C GLU A 437 -5.44 -0.86 17.30
N ILE A 438 -4.32 -1.46 16.89
CA ILE A 438 -3.80 -1.33 15.52
C ILE A 438 -4.81 -1.92 14.54
N GLN A 439 -5.37 -3.11 14.79
CA GLN A 439 -6.39 -3.71 13.93
C GLN A 439 -7.65 -2.83 13.82
N ARG A 440 -8.13 -2.24 14.92
CA ARG A 440 -9.26 -1.27 14.90
C ARG A 440 -8.92 -0.05 14.06
N SER A 441 -7.68 0.46 14.16
CA SER A 441 -7.23 1.57 13.33
C SER A 441 -7.22 1.21 11.84
N MET A 442 -6.85 -0.03 11.47
CA MET A 442 -6.92 -0.51 10.09
C MET A 442 -8.36 -0.54 9.58
N ALA A 443 -9.33 -0.93 10.42
CA ALA A 443 -10.75 -0.91 10.07
C ALA A 443 -11.33 0.52 9.90
N LEU A 444 -10.64 1.55 10.38
CA LEU A 444 -10.95 2.97 10.12
C LEU A 444 -10.32 3.47 8.81
N ILE A 445 -9.17 2.91 8.43
CA ILE A 445 -8.49 3.21 7.16
C ILE A 445 -9.24 2.55 6.01
N ASP A 446 -9.58 1.27 6.19
CA ASP A 446 -10.17 0.43 5.15
C ASP A 446 -11.21 -0.52 5.76
N PRO A 447 -12.50 -0.35 5.43
CA PRO A 447 -13.59 -1.18 5.95
C PRO A 447 -13.43 -2.66 5.66
N ILE A 448 -12.61 -3.10 4.69
CA ILE A 448 -12.37 -4.53 4.45
C ILE A 448 -11.80 -5.23 5.69
N TYR A 449 -11.04 -4.51 6.53
CA TYR A 449 -10.51 -5.02 7.79
C TYR A 449 -11.55 -5.05 8.93
N ARG A 450 -12.71 -4.38 8.76
CA ARG A 450 -13.80 -4.35 9.76
C ARG A 450 -14.52 -5.68 9.90
N ARG A 451 -14.64 -6.45 8.80
CA ARG A 451 -15.34 -7.74 8.81
C ARG A 451 -14.45 -8.92 9.21
N THR A 452 -13.13 -8.74 9.23
CA THR A 452 -12.20 -9.87 9.27
C THR A 452 -11.53 -10.15 10.60
N THR A 453 -11.39 -9.23 11.57
CA THR A 453 -10.41 -9.57 12.64
C THR A 453 -10.48 -8.89 14.01
N PRO A 454 -10.64 -7.56 14.16
CA PRO A 454 -10.32 -6.91 15.44
C PRO A 454 -11.21 -7.38 16.58
N GLU A 455 -12.51 -7.49 16.33
CA GLU A 455 -13.50 -7.89 17.34
C GLU A 455 -13.40 -9.39 17.63
N PHE A 456 -13.19 -10.23 16.61
CA PHE A 456 -13.04 -11.68 16.79
C PHE A 456 -11.75 -12.00 17.55
N ALA A 457 -10.62 -11.41 17.13
CA ALA A 457 -9.34 -11.54 17.81
C ALA A 457 -9.43 -10.99 19.24
N SER A 458 -10.07 -9.83 19.42
CA SER A 458 -10.31 -9.24 20.74
C SER A 458 -11.12 -10.15 21.66
N ASP A 459 -12.22 -10.72 21.18
CA ASP A 459 -13.05 -11.64 21.96
C ASP A 459 -12.32 -12.94 22.26
N TYR A 460 -11.60 -13.48 21.28
CA TYR A 460 -10.79 -14.68 21.42
C TYR A 460 -9.68 -14.50 22.47
N GLN A 461 -8.92 -13.41 22.42
CA GLN A 461 -7.85 -13.09 23.39
C GLN A 461 -8.37 -12.81 24.80
N GLN A 462 -9.64 -12.41 24.93
CA GLN A 462 -10.29 -12.18 26.21
C GLN A 462 -11.08 -13.41 26.70
N GLY A 463 -10.97 -14.56 26.03
CA GLY A 463 -11.68 -15.79 26.37
C GLY A 463 -13.20 -15.70 26.16
N ARG A 464 -13.71 -14.68 25.47
CA ARG A 464 -15.12 -14.52 25.11
C ARG A 464 -15.47 -15.35 23.86
N TYR A 465 -15.14 -16.63 23.91
CA TYR A 465 -15.28 -17.56 22.79
C TYR A 465 -16.72 -17.66 22.26
N ALA A 466 -17.73 -17.67 23.14
CA ALA A 466 -19.12 -17.73 22.73
C ALA A 466 -19.55 -16.50 21.90
N GLU A 467 -19.10 -15.30 22.30
CA GLU A 467 -19.40 -14.06 21.58
C GLU A 467 -18.66 -14.00 20.25
N MET A 468 -17.40 -14.43 20.24
CA MET A 468 -16.58 -14.57 19.03
C MET A 468 -17.25 -15.51 18.01
N LEU A 469 -17.64 -16.71 18.42
CA LEU A 469 -18.33 -17.69 17.58
C LEU A 469 -19.66 -17.14 17.03
N ARG A 470 -20.48 -16.49 17.88
CA ARG A 470 -21.74 -15.85 17.47
C ARG A 470 -21.52 -14.81 16.37
N LYS A 471 -20.55 -13.92 16.55
CA LYS A 471 -20.25 -12.87 15.57
C LYS A 471 -19.68 -13.43 14.26
N ILE A 472 -18.84 -14.46 14.35
CA ILE A 472 -18.36 -15.17 13.16
C ILE A 472 -19.52 -15.80 12.41
N ASP A 473 -20.43 -16.48 13.08
CA ASP A 473 -21.60 -17.12 12.43
C ASP A 473 -22.51 -16.07 11.78
N GLU A 474 -22.71 -14.91 12.41
CA GLU A 474 -23.47 -13.80 11.82
C GLU A 474 -22.78 -13.23 10.58
N ALA A 475 -21.47 -13.01 10.65
CA ALA A 475 -20.69 -12.52 9.51
C ALA A 475 -20.63 -13.54 8.37
N ALA A 476 -20.51 -14.83 8.70
CA ALA A 476 -20.47 -15.93 7.74
C ALA A 476 -21.78 -16.14 6.97
N ARG A 477 -22.92 -15.68 7.51
CA ARG A 477 -24.20 -15.65 6.77
C ARG A 477 -24.19 -14.63 5.62
N ILE A 478 -23.36 -13.59 5.73
CA ILE A 478 -23.20 -12.55 4.70
C ILE A 478 -22.08 -12.95 3.74
N ASP A 479 -20.95 -13.40 4.29
CA ASP A 479 -19.76 -13.82 3.53
C ASP A 479 -19.29 -15.20 4.01
N PRO A 480 -19.65 -16.28 3.28
CA PRO A 480 -19.30 -17.65 3.67
C PRO A 480 -17.78 -17.90 3.81
N THR A 481 -16.93 -17.07 3.20
CA THR A 481 -15.47 -17.24 3.28
C THR A 481 -14.92 -16.94 4.68
N ILE A 482 -15.65 -16.16 5.50
CA ILE A 482 -15.22 -15.76 6.84
C ILE A 482 -14.99 -16.97 7.76
N ARG A 483 -15.82 -18.01 7.65
CA ARG A 483 -15.63 -19.25 8.42
C ARG A 483 -14.30 -19.92 8.06
N GLY A 484 -13.99 -20.00 6.76
CA GLY A 484 -12.74 -20.56 6.25
C GLY A 484 -11.51 -19.72 6.57
N GLN A 485 -11.65 -18.41 6.76
CA GLN A 485 -10.56 -17.54 7.21
C GLN A 485 -10.26 -17.69 8.70
N ASN A 486 -11.26 -18.09 9.49
CA ASN A 486 -11.19 -18.17 10.96
C ASN A 486 -11.25 -19.61 11.51
N PHE A 487 -11.08 -20.62 10.65
CA PHE A 487 -11.30 -22.03 11.02
C PHE A 487 -10.50 -22.48 12.25
N ASP A 488 -9.25 -22.02 12.39
CA ASP A 488 -8.40 -22.38 13.52
C ASP A 488 -8.94 -21.79 14.84
N SER A 489 -9.29 -20.51 14.84
CA SER A 489 -9.85 -19.85 16.01
C SER A 489 -11.22 -20.43 16.39
N ILE A 490 -12.06 -20.80 15.41
CA ILE A 490 -13.35 -21.48 15.63
C ILE A 490 -13.12 -22.85 16.27
N PHE A 491 -12.17 -23.63 15.76
CA PHE A 491 -11.83 -24.93 16.30
C PHE A 491 -11.40 -24.82 17.77
N TRP A 492 -10.43 -23.95 18.08
CA TRP A 492 -9.92 -23.79 19.44
C TRP A 492 -10.91 -23.18 20.39
N ALA A 493 -11.72 -22.21 19.95
CA ALA A 493 -12.82 -21.68 20.75
C ALA A 493 -13.77 -22.80 21.19
N ASN A 494 -14.16 -23.70 20.28
CA ASN A 494 -15.01 -24.84 20.60
C ASN A 494 -14.32 -25.86 21.53
N VAL A 495 -13.02 -26.12 21.36
CA VAL A 495 -12.25 -26.96 22.29
C VAL A 495 -12.25 -26.35 23.70
N PHE A 496 -11.92 -25.06 23.82
CA PHE A 496 -11.80 -24.39 25.11
C PHE A 496 -13.15 -24.21 25.83
N THR A 497 -14.27 -24.20 25.10
CA THR A 497 -15.62 -24.16 25.70
C THR A 497 -16.27 -25.53 25.86
N GLY A 498 -15.59 -26.62 25.51
CA GLY A 498 -16.13 -27.99 25.63
C GLY A 498 -17.10 -28.42 24.54
N ASN A 499 -17.22 -27.67 23.44
CA ASN A 499 -18.08 -27.96 22.29
C ASN A 499 -17.39 -28.92 21.30
N TYR A 500 -16.97 -30.09 21.78
CA TYR A 500 -16.10 -31.01 21.04
C TYR A 500 -16.69 -31.55 19.74
N ALA A 501 -18.01 -31.68 19.66
CA ALA A 501 -18.69 -32.08 18.43
C ALA A 501 -18.52 -31.06 17.30
N GLU A 502 -18.63 -29.76 17.60
CA GLU A 502 -18.45 -28.70 16.59
C GLU A 502 -16.96 -28.48 16.27
N ALA A 503 -16.07 -28.66 17.26
CA ALA A 503 -14.63 -28.70 17.01
C ALA A 503 -14.27 -29.81 16.01
N ARG A 504 -14.77 -31.03 16.21
CA ARG A 504 -14.52 -32.16 15.29
C ARG A 504 -15.06 -31.89 13.90
N LYS A 505 -16.29 -31.36 13.80
CA LYS A 505 -16.87 -30.95 12.52
C LYS A 505 -16.00 -29.93 11.79
N THR A 506 -15.48 -28.92 12.50
CA THR A 506 -14.56 -27.92 11.93
C THR A 506 -13.25 -28.57 11.47
N ALA A 507 -12.69 -29.49 12.27
CA ALA A 507 -11.48 -30.23 11.90
C ALA A 507 -11.66 -31.10 10.66
N ASP A 508 -12.83 -31.73 10.50
CA ASP A 508 -13.17 -32.52 9.33
C ASP A 508 -13.41 -31.64 8.10
N GLU A 509 -14.20 -30.56 8.26
CA GLU A 509 -14.53 -29.58 7.22
C GLU A 509 -13.27 -28.96 6.58
N PHE A 510 -12.30 -28.56 7.40
CA PHE A 510 -11.06 -27.91 6.94
C PHE A 510 -9.85 -28.85 6.87
N ASN A 511 -10.09 -30.16 6.97
CA ASN A 511 -9.06 -31.20 6.92
C ASN A 511 -7.85 -30.89 7.85
N MET A 512 -8.12 -30.48 9.08
CA MET A 512 -7.09 -30.13 10.06
C MET A 512 -6.24 -31.37 10.43
N GLY A 513 -5.08 -31.13 11.05
CA GLY A 513 -4.06 -32.15 11.29
C GLY A 513 -4.49 -33.29 12.22
N PRO A 514 -3.73 -34.40 12.30
CA PRO A 514 -4.12 -35.61 13.02
C PRO A 514 -4.53 -35.40 14.48
N MET A 515 -3.79 -34.56 15.24
CA MET A 515 -4.12 -34.27 16.64
C MET A 515 -5.52 -33.66 16.81
N THR A 516 -5.93 -32.79 15.88
CA THR A 516 -7.26 -32.17 15.91
C THR A 516 -8.40 -33.13 15.54
N LYS A 517 -8.09 -34.35 15.11
CA LYS A 517 -9.06 -35.41 14.76
C LYS A 517 -9.03 -36.58 15.74
N SER A 518 -7.92 -36.83 16.44
CA SER A 518 -7.68 -38.07 17.19
C SER A 518 -8.09 -38.04 18.66
N LEU A 519 -8.34 -36.88 19.27
CA LEU A 519 -8.73 -36.80 20.69
C LEU A 519 -10.24 -37.07 20.82
N PRO A 520 -10.71 -38.08 21.59
CA PRO A 520 -12.13 -38.45 21.65
C PRO A 520 -13.03 -37.28 22.05
N ASP A 521 -12.59 -36.48 23.03
CA ASP A 521 -13.30 -35.31 23.55
C ASP A 521 -12.36 -34.13 23.83
N PHE A 522 -11.23 -34.01 23.14
CA PHE A 522 -10.22 -32.96 23.35
C PHE A 522 -9.86 -32.67 24.83
N HIS A 523 -9.91 -33.69 25.68
CA HIS A 523 -9.48 -33.63 27.07
C HIS A 523 -7.99 -33.99 27.17
N PHE A 524 -7.36 -33.60 28.28
CA PHE A 524 -6.04 -34.13 28.63
C PHE A 524 -6.18 -35.63 28.96
N ASP A 525 -5.84 -36.47 27.99
CA ASP A 525 -5.72 -37.92 28.16
C ASP A 525 -4.24 -38.27 28.35
N PRO A 526 -3.80 -38.83 29.49
CA PRO A 526 -2.41 -39.23 29.71
C PRO A 526 -1.86 -40.26 28.71
N VAL A 527 -2.72 -40.97 27.98
CA VAL A 527 -2.30 -41.90 26.93
C VAL A 527 -2.02 -41.15 25.62
N ALA A 528 -2.85 -40.18 25.27
CA ALA A 528 -2.68 -39.35 24.07
C ALA A 528 -1.78 -38.11 24.29
N ASN A 529 -1.66 -37.66 25.53
CA ASN A 529 -0.91 -36.51 26.02
C ASN A 529 -0.10 -36.96 27.25
N PRO A 530 1.01 -37.68 27.04
CA PRO A 530 1.71 -38.28 28.15
C PRO A 530 2.31 -37.26 29.12
N ASP A 531 2.00 -37.44 30.40
CA ASP A 531 2.69 -36.80 31.51
C ASP A 531 4.00 -37.56 31.80
N TYR A 532 4.88 -37.53 30.81
CA TYR A 532 6.20 -38.13 30.91
C TYR A 532 7.22 -37.15 31.49
N PRO A 533 8.24 -37.65 32.19
CA PRO A 533 9.45 -36.88 32.44
C PRO A 533 10.01 -36.28 31.12
N PRO A 534 10.70 -35.12 31.17
CA PRO A 534 11.08 -34.37 29.96
C PRO A 534 11.83 -35.18 28.89
N ASP A 535 12.72 -36.08 29.28
CA ASP A 535 13.48 -36.97 28.39
C ASP A 535 12.57 -37.96 27.65
N GLN A 536 11.61 -38.56 28.36
CA GLN A 536 10.63 -39.47 27.78
C GLN A 536 9.58 -38.73 26.94
N LEU A 537 9.19 -37.53 27.34
CA LEU A 537 8.29 -36.66 26.59
C LEU A 537 8.90 -36.29 25.24
N LYS A 538 10.20 -35.93 25.23
CA LYS A 538 10.96 -35.66 24.01
C LYS A 538 10.98 -36.86 23.08
N LEU A 539 11.28 -38.06 23.60
CA LEU A 539 11.27 -39.31 22.80
C LEU A 539 9.89 -39.62 22.20
N TRP A 540 8.81 -39.36 22.93
CA TRP A 540 7.45 -39.50 22.41
C TRP A 540 7.19 -38.49 21.28
N ALA A 541 7.50 -37.22 21.50
CA ALA A 541 7.28 -36.17 20.51
C ALA A 541 8.13 -36.38 19.24
N ASP A 542 9.37 -36.87 19.37
CA ASP A 542 10.23 -37.23 18.24
C ASP A 542 9.60 -38.36 17.39
N ARG A 543 8.98 -39.36 18.03
CA ARG A 543 8.25 -40.43 17.32
C ARG A 543 6.94 -39.95 16.67
N THR A 544 6.22 -39.06 17.33
CA THR A 544 4.88 -38.63 16.91
C THR A 544 4.91 -37.52 15.86
N TYR A 545 5.84 -36.57 15.98
CA TYR A 545 5.92 -35.37 15.12
C TYR A 545 7.21 -35.27 14.30
N GLY A 546 8.15 -36.21 14.46
CA GLY A 546 9.49 -36.07 13.89
C GLY A 546 10.18 -34.84 14.47
N VAL A 547 10.67 -33.98 13.59
CA VAL A 547 11.32 -32.71 13.96
C VAL A 547 10.41 -31.50 13.93
N GLY A 548 9.17 -31.68 13.45
CA GLY A 548 8.12 -30.68 13.56
C GLY A 548 7.48 -30.71 14.94
N GLY A 549 6.26 -30.20 15.04
CA GLY A 549 5.47 -30.37 16.26
C GLY A 549 5.51 -29.21 17.24
N ARG A 550 6.25 -28.11 17.00
CA ARG A 550 6.26 -26.93 17.89
C ARG A 550 4.83 -26.46 18.20
N ARG A 551 4.05 -26.20 17.15
CA ARG A 551 2.65 -25.75 17.29
C ARG A 551 1.81 -26.78 18.04
N GLN A 552 1.99 -28.06 17.72
CA GLN A 552 1.28 -29.16 18.35
C GLN A 552 1.60 -29.23 19.84
N LEU A 553 2.87 -29.17 20.24
CA LEU A 553 3.28 -29.22 21.64
C LEU A 553 2.81 -28.00 22.43
N ALA A 554 2.84 -26.80 21.83
CA ALA A 554 2.24 -25.61 22.43
C ALA A 554 0.72 -25.79 22.68
N MET A 555 0.02 -26.52 21.81
CA MET A 555 -1.39 -26.88 22.01
C MET A 555 -1.57 -27.91 23.14
N HIS A 556 -0.66 -28.87 23.28
CA HIS A 556 -0.67 -29.79 24.43
C HIS A 556 -0.46 -29.03 25.74
N ALA A 557 0.41 -28.01 25.76
CA ALA A 557 0.59 -27.13 26.90
C ALA A 557 -0.72 -26.39 27.25
N ALA A 558 -1.41 -25.84 26.26
CA ALA A 558 -2.68 -25.16 26.46
C ALA A 558 -3.76 -26.10 27.06
N LEU A 559 -3.87 -27.33 26.53
CA LEU A 559 -4.78 -28.34 27.07
C LEU A 559 -4.42 -28.73 28.50
N ALA A 560 -3.14 -29.07 28.76
CA ALA A 560 -2.68 -29.44 30.09
C ALA A 560 -2.96 -28.33 31.12
N SER A 561 -2.65 -27.08 30.80
CA SER A 561 -2.94 -25.92 31.65
C SER A 561 -4.44 -25.74 31.90
N GLN A 562 -5.27 -25.89 30.88
CA GLN A 562 -6.73 -25.78 31.01
C GLN A 562 -7.29 -26.79 32.02
N PHE A 563 -6.75 -28.01 32.03
CA PHE A 563 -7.12 -29.10 32.94
C PHE A 563 -6.29 -29.15 34.23
N ASP A 564 -5.70 -28.02 34.65
CA ASP A 564 -4.99 -27.89 35.93
C ASP A 564 -3.67 -28.68 36.08
N HIS A 565 -3.04 -29.06 34.96
CA HIS A 565 -1.74 -29.73 34.93
C HIS A 565 -0.60 -28.76 34.54
N GLN A 566 -0.25 -27.81 35.42
CA GLN A 566 0.70 -26.73 35.08
C GLN A 566 2.14 -27.22 34.86
N ASP A 567 2.63 -28.16 35.66
CA ASP A 567 3.99 -28.70 35.48
C ASP A 567 4.11 -29.42 34.13
N VAL A 568 3.09 -30.19 33.77
CA VAL A 568 2.99 -30.87 32.47
C VAL A 568 2.90 -29.85 31.34
N ALA A 569 2.12 -28.80 31.52
CA ALA A 569 2.00 -27.71 30.56
C ALA A 569 3.34 -27.01 30.32
N MET A 570 4.13 -26.73 31.37
CA MET A 570 5.48 -26.17 31.24
C MET A 570 6.42 -27.12 30.50
N ASN A 571 6.37 -28.43 30.77
CA ASN A 571 7.21 -29.41 30.06
C ASN A 571 6.92 -29.41 28.56
N TYR A 572 5.63 -29.42 28.18
CA TYR A 572 5.22 -29.30 26.78
C TYR A 572 5.66 -27.98 26.16
N LEU A 573 5.52 -26.87 26.89
CA LEU A 573 5.87 -25.55 26.39
C LEU A 573 7.37 -25.42 26.16
N ARG A 574 8.20 -25.82 27.13
CA ARG A 574 9.67 -25.83 26.97
C ARG A 574 10.10 -26.70 25.79
N LEU A 575 9.57 -27.92 25.69
CA LEU A 575 9.87 -28.82 24.56
C LEU A 575 9.39 -28.24 23.21
N ALA A 576 8.28 -27.50 23.18
CA ALA A 576 7.81 -26.83 21.96
C ALA A 576 8.84 -25.81 21.44
N PHE A 577 9.47 -25.07 22.36
CA PHE A 577 10.45 -24.04 22.01
C PHE A 577 11.88 -24.55 21.85
N GLU A 578 12.20 -25.77 22.31
CA GLU A 578 13.42 -26.48 21.89
C GLU A 578 13.38 -26.90 20.41
N ARG A 579 12.18 -27.02 19.84
CA ARG A 579 12.00 -27.43 18.45
C ARG A 579 12.04 -26.22 17.51
N PRO A 580 12.62 -26.37 16.31
CA PRO A 580 12.57 -25.34 15.28
C PRO A 580 11.11 -25.00 14.92
N GLY A 581 10.81 -23.73 14.70
CA GLY A 581 9.52 -23.36 14.17
C GLY A 581 9.31 -21.87 14.01
N TYR A 582 8.52 -21.49 13.00
CA TYR A 582 8.06 -20.12 12.80
C TYR A 582 7.20 -19.65 13.98
N GLY A 583 7.22 -18.36 14.30
CA GLY A 583 6.70 -17.77 15.54
C GLY A 583 5.43 -18.40 16.12
N ALA A 584 5.56 -19.04 17.29
CA ALA A 584 4.43 -19.56 18.07
C ALA A 584 4.24 -18.82 19.40
N TYR A 585 4.97 -17.72 19.64
CA TYR A 585 4.92 -16.98 20.88
C TYR A 585 3.52 -16.41 21.14
N TRP A 586 2.78 -16.03 20.10
CA TRP A 586 1.38 -15.64 20.22
C TRP A 586 0.48 -16.70 20.92
N MET A 587 0.88 -17.98 20.90
CA MET A 587 0.15 -19.06 21.55
C MET A 587 0.33 -19.08 23.07
N ILE A 588 1.41 -18.51 23.61
CA ILE A 588 1.68 -18.53 25.06
C ILE A 588 0.77 -17.54 25.81
N TRP A 589 0.17 -16.62 25.07
CA TRP A 589 -0.76 -15.60 25.56
C TRP A 589 -2.23 -16.04 25.51
N GLN A 590 -2.50 -17.26 25.06
CA GLN A 590 -3.85 -17.80 24.99
C GLN A 590 -4.51 -17.85 26.38
N PRO A 591 -5.83 -17.59 26.51
CA PRO A 591 -6.53 -17.69 27.79
C PRO A 591 -6.38 -19.06 28.48
N ALA A 592 -6.27 -20.15 27.71
CA ALA A 592 -6.05 -21.50 28.24
C ALA A 592 -4.76 -21.64 29.07
N LEU A 593 -3.76 -20.79 28.83
CA LEU A 593 -2.49 -20.77 29.55
C LEU A 593 -2.47 -19.77 30.72
N ALA A 594 -3.60 -19.11 31.05
CA ALA A 594 -3.63 -18.11 32.12
C ALA A 594 -3.24 -18.66 33.50
N LYS A 595 -3.52 -19.94 33.78
CA LYS A 595 -3.08 -20.58 35.03
C LYS A 595 -1.57 -20.81 35.04
N LEU A 596 -1.02 -21.29 33.91
CA LEU A 596 0.41 -21.49 33.73
C LEU A 596 1.21 -20.19 33.91
N ARG A 597 0.69 -19.09 33.35
CA ARG A 597 1.34 -17.77 33.42
C ARG A 597 1.57 -17.26 34.83
N LYS A 598 0.80 -17.72 35.81
CA LYS A 598 0.92 -17.30 37.22
C LYS A 598 1.93 -18.12 38.01
N THR A 599 2.68 -19.00 37.35
CA THR A 599 3.68 -19.85 38.00
C THR A 599 5.06 -19.23 37.86
N ASP A 600 5.88 -19.34 38.90
CA ASP A 600 7.29 -18.92 38.87
C ASP A 600 8.05 -19.56 37.68
N ALA A 601 7.73 -20.82 37.37
CA ALA A 601 8.33 -21.53 36.24
C ALA A 601 8.05 -20.87 34.88
N PHE A 602 6.90 -20.22 34.71
CA PHE A 602 6.59 -19.46 33.51
C PHE A 602 7.33 -18.12 33.50
N GLU A 603 7.40 -17.43 34.65
CA GLU A 603 8.11 -16.15 34.80
C GLU A 603 9.61 -16.29 34.51
N ASP A 604 10.23 -17.35 35.05
CA ASP A 604 11.61 -17.72 34.74
C ASP A 604 11.77 -17.98 33.24
N TRP A 605 10.86 -18.75 32.65
CA TRP A 605 10.93 -19.10 31.24
C TRP A 605 10.78 -17.90 30.31
N VAL A 606 9.86 -16.96 30.56
CA VAL A 606 9.74 -15.74 29.73
C VAL A 606 10.96 -14.82 29.85
N THR A 607 11.64 -14.87 31.00
CA THR A 607 12.93 -14.19 31.21
C THR A 607 14.03 -14.87 30.40
N GLU A 608 14.13 -16.20 30.46
CA GLU A 608 15.11 -17.00 29.71
C GLU A 608 15.02 -16.77 28.19
N ILE A 609 13.81 -16.68 27.62
CA ILE A 609 13.60 -16.43 26.18
C ILE A 609 13.74 -14.95 25.79
N GLY A 610 14.08 -14.07 26.74
CA GLY A 610 14.45 -12.68 26.49
C GLY A 610 13.29 -11.70 26.29
N LEU A 611 12.04 -12.07 26.57
CA LEU A 611 10.89 -11.17 26.45
C LEU A 611 10.96 -10.01 27.45
N VAL A 612 11.40 -10.28 28.68
CA VAL A 612 11.52 -9.27 29.73
C VAL A 612 12.46 -8.14 29.33
N ASP A 613 13.56 -8.47 28.67
CA ASP A 613 14.52 -7.48 28.25
C ASP A 613 13.99 -6.61 27.10
N ILE A 614 13.21 -7.18 26.19
CA ILE A 614 12.51 -6.42 25.14
C ILE A 614 11.54 -5.43 25.77
N TRP A 615 10.73 -5.88 26.73
CA TRP A 615 9.76 -5.01 27.41
C TRP A 615 10.43 -3.88 28.20
N ARG A 616 11.55 -4.17 28.88
CA ARG A 616 12.34 -3.17 29.60
C ARG A 616 13.00 -2.16 28.64
N GLU A 617 13.59 -2.62 27.54
CA GLU A 617 14.25 -1.76 26.55
C GLU A 617 13.24 -0.82 25.86
N ASP A 618 12.07 -1.35 25.50
CA ASP A 618 11.01 -0.57 24.86
C ASP A 618 10.23 0.31 25.85
N ASN A 619 10.38 0.07 27.16
CA ASN A 619 9.51 0.61 28.22
C ASN A 619 8.01 0.37 27.91
N ASP A 620 7.69 -0.82 27.39
CA ASP A 620 6.36 -1.23 26.96
C ASP A 620 6.16 -2.73 27.25
N TRP A 621 5.38 -3.05 28.27
CA TRP A 621 5.23 -4.41 28.79
C TRP A 621 4.13 -5.19 28.07
N GLY A 622 4.29 -6.50 27.99
CA GLY A 622 3.21 -7.40 27.56
C GLY A 622 2.00 -7.30 28.49
N ASP A 623 0.81 -7.59 27.97
CA ASP A 623 -0.46 -7.37 28.68
C ASP A 623 -0.63 -8.17 29.97
N TYR A 624 0.13 -9.26 30.09
CA TYR A 624 -0.02 -10.25 31.14
C TYR A 624 1.11 -10.18 32.16
N CYS A 625 2.18 -9.43 31.93
CA CYS A 625 3.33 -9.41 32.82
C CYS A 625 3.75 -7.97 33.15
N ALA A 626 4.24 -7.74 34.36
CA ALA A 626 4.68 -6.42 34.82
C ALA A 626 5.94 -6.54 35.70
N PRO A 627 6.76 -5.48 35.82
CA PRO A 627 7.91 -5.51 36.72
C PRO A 627 7.45 -5.39 38.17
N VAL A 628 8.01 -6.21 39.04
CA VAL A 628 7.89 -6.08 40.51
C VAL A 628 9.10 -5.32 41.07
N SER A 629 10.26 -5.54 40.46
CA SER A 629 11.53 -4.87 40.78
C SER A 629 12.40 -4.72 39.52
N GLU A 630 13.64 -4.25 39.67
CA GLU A 630 14.60 -4.18 38.55
C GLU A 630 14.93 -5.56 37.97
N THR A 631 14.80 -6.63 38.76
CA THR A 631 15.13 -8.00 38.34
C THR A 631 13.92 -8.91 38.23
N GLU A 632 12.87 -8.67 39.02
CA GLU A 632 11.71 -9.56 39.11
C GLU A 632 10.51 -9.04 38.32
N ILE A 633 9.71 -9.99 37.83
CA ILE A 633 8.44 -9.74 37.15
C ILE A 633 7.32 -10.48 37.88
N ALA A 634 6.07 -10.16 37.56
CA ALA A 634 4.92 -10.95 37.92
C ALA A 634 3.99 -11.07 36.70
N CYS A 635 3.50 -12.28 36.43
CA CYS A 635 2.59 -12.57 35.32
C CYS A 635 1.17 -12.98 35.78
N ASN A 636 0.15 -12.71 34.96
CA ASN A 636 -1.29 -12.80 35.26
C ASN A 636 -2.11 -13.67 34.30
#